data_AF-A0A1Y1V6H9-F1
#
_entry.id   AF-A0A1Y1V6H9-F1
#
_cell.length_a   1.000
_cell.length_b   1.000
_cell.length_c   1.000
_cell.angle_alpha   90.00
_cell.angle_beta   90.00
_cell.angle_gamma   90.00
#
_symmetry.space_group_name_H-M   'P 1'
#
loop_
_entity.id
_entity.type
_entity.pdbx_description
1 polymer ?
#
loop_
_entity_poly.entity_id
_entity_poly.type
_entity_poly.pdbx_seq_one_letter_code
_entity_poly.pdbx_strand_id
1 'polypeptide(L)'
;MSNYKIEDIFRISSTRSNALRVCNKKGGKHLSEIVVGDNTGSIYFLRPNRKNNTIELTCSRNISQPVGTIQSYNRDAIYISTGSYIEEYNHKGKKVLSFDTNIIDNIQAICVCDELIIAATQYIVSYYNHNIEKEQYISNDVMKFVTFGNLSDTEKIYTFVACQDKSIKILLKSTLIYEIEINSIPNVLCLSTRNIGQLFYGTTKGEIVSLKYENNDIKENWRITENDTLDSIVSMNYYYHAKLDLELIVIGFESGFVRLYHIDDGLPKLILSEYLQESITNVAFAFIKPELKLPQIIASTFSGRIVLIWRNQEIVDINSSQFYIAMEGIDNTKENGSDFEDNNNDANEENTDKIIESRILNQQKLNNIVKAKTEKLKKYNSEVNFNDLKKQYNILINDINTLQKKVDNEKEKLNSILPQSLHLDDQFDLFHIKQRFELDSSEKCYALIIDTDIPIQSIFFKCNFPIVIKKENHSDIIDNDEIGSLKINISSNEREKYSYSGTYICPPNSLKARLQIYPIEGKYGTINIYVVPNTTPPTYQLTSVIVKPLSLHERVRENEIGNINDFTNRFPIKGDLSLSEIQKFISNCFPQVPEKIHEDSSEYVYYFKSIVIDSGVCCKYRVGEIEFSSNNITSLSVIYEILSKKTLSLNKSFETFSLEMDDKLVKPLLLQLYNGLENAINIIEQHDLLIPVLNELSLQENGNISFFDADLLNIMDNHKEIEDNYENMKDIQIKRFIEGITSLYVVQKKCHGISNPSTLNKLIELLEEFKSFNGTKIDWNQLWPFFE
;
A
#
# COMPACT_ATOMS: atom_id res chain seq x y z
N MET A 1 12.14 20.48 10.80
CA MET A 1 13.00 19.40 11.32
C MET A 1 12.30 18.77 12.52
N SER A 2 11.92 17.49 12.41
CA SER A 2 11.13 16.79 13.41
C SER A 2 11.92 16.63 14.72
N ASN A 3 11.28 16.91 15.85
CA ASN A 3 11.86 16.75 17.21
C ASN A 3 11.99 15.28 17.65
N TYR A 4 11.94 14.35 16.70
CA TYR A 4 11.90 12.91 16.92
C TYR A 4 13.25 12.27 16.59
N LYS A 5 13.65 11.32 17.42
CA LYS A 5 14.84 10.49 17.22
C LYS A 5 14.40 9.11 16.74
N ILE A 6 15.21 8.55 15.85
CA ILE A 6 15.05 7.24 15.26
C ILE A 6 16.30 6.42 15.61
N GLU A 7 16.11 5.20 16.10
CA GLU A 7 17.19 4.28 16.48
C GLU A 7 16.86 2.87 15.98
N ASP A 8 17.76 2.30 15.18
CA ASP A 8 17.72 0.87 14.85
C ASP A 8 18.16 0.08 16.08
N ILE A 9 17.20 -0.59 16.74
CA ILE A 9 17.43 -1.25 18.03
C ILE A 9 17.83 -2.72 17.87
N PHE A 10 17.35 -3.38 16.82
CA PHE A 10 17.68 -4.78 16.54
C PHE A 10 17.36 -5.12 15.09
N ARG A 11 18.00 -6.16 14.53
CA ARG A 11 17.72 -6.66 13.18
C ARG A 11 17.59 -8.18 13.21
N ILE A 12 16.53 -8.68 12.58
CA ILE A 12 16.21 -10.10 12.41
C ILE A 12 16.04 -10.41 10.92
N SER A 13 15.64 -11.64 10.57
CA SER A 13 15.25 -11.98 9.20
C SER A 13 13.89 -11.35 8.85
N SER A 14 13.40 -11.62 7.64
CA SER A 14 12.17 -10.98 7.15
C SER A 14 10.97 -11.24 8.03
N THR A 15 10.12 -10.23 8.19
CA THR A 15 8.94 -10.30 9.07
C THR A 15 7.64 -10.25 8.26
N ARG A 16 6.57 -10.79 8.86
CA ARG A 16 5.20 -10.67 8.35
C ARG A 16 4.40 -9.67 9.15
N SER A 17 3.32 -9.17 8.57
CA SER A 17 2.28 -8.48 9.33
C SER A 17 1.78 -9.36 10.48
N ASN A 18 1.39 -8.74 11.59
CA ASN A 18 1.00 -9.40 12.85
C ASN A 18 2.07 -10.29 13.53
N ALA A 19 3.34 -10.28 13.09
CA ALA A 19 4.42 -11.07 13.70
C ALA A 19 5.17 -10.34 14.84
N LEU A 20 4.70 -9.17 15.28
CA LEU A 20 5.27 -8.40 16.38
C LEU A 20 4.22 -8.12 17.46
N ARG A 21 4.56 -8.39 18.72
CA ARG A 21 3.70 -8.09 19.88
C ARG A 21 4.48 -7.39 20.99
N VAL A 22 3.91 -6.30 21.50
CA VAL A 22 4.41 -5.61 22.69
C VAL A 22 3.64 -6.09 23.92
N CYS A 23 4.37 -6.51 24.96
CA CYS A 23 3.84 -7.05 26.20
C CYS A 23 4.19 -6.13 27.39
N ASN A 24 3.18 -5.64 28.10
CA ASN A 24 3.33 -4.78 29.28
C ASN A 24 3.08 -5.56 30.59
N LYS A 25 4.04 -5.56 31.52
CA LYS A 25 3.92 -6.27 32.82
C LYS A 25 3.05 -5.49 33.84
N LYS A 26 2.38 -6.22 34.75
CA LYS A 26 1.31 -5.77 35.69
C LYS A 26 1.60 -4.59 36.66
N GLY A 27 2.71 -3.88 36.57
CA GLY A 27 3.00 -2.71 37.42
C GLY A 27 3.44 -1.52 36.57
N GLY A 28 2.77 -0.37 36.73
CA GLY A 28 2.96 0.88 35.96
C GLY A 28 4.33 1.57 36.06
N LYS A 29 5.40 0.80 36.29
CA LYS A 29 6.82 1.21 36.25
C LYS A 29 7.68 0.21 35.45
N HIS A 30 7.08 -0.71 34.70
CA HIS A 30 7.81 -1.79 34.03
C HIS A 30 7.89 -1.58 32.52
N LEU A 31 9.12 -1.70 32.03
CA LEU A 31 9.51 -1.63 30.65
C LEU A 31 8.80 -2.71 29.82
N SER A 32 8.38 -2.35 28.62
CA SER A 32 7.71 -3.26 27.69
C SER A 32 8.66 -4.34 27.18
N GLU A 33 8.19 -5.56 27.10
CA GLU A 33 8.86 -6.67 26.42
C GLU A 33 8.33 -6.77 24.99
N ILE A 34 9.22 -7.02 24.03
CA ILE A 34 8.87 -7.11 22.62
C ILE A 34 9.14 -8.54 22.18
N VAL A 35 8.16 -9.14 21.52
CA VAL A 35 8.28 -10.49 20.93
C VAL A 35 8.07 -10.34 19.43
N VAL A 36 9.03 -10.84 18.65
CA VAL A 36 8.98 -10.77 17.19
C VAL A 36 9.32 -12.12 16.59
N GLY A 37 8.56 -12.53 15.59
CA GLY A 37 8.81 -13.72 14.78
C GLY A 37 9.28 -13.36 13.38
N ASP A 38 10.13 -14.19 12.79
CA ASP A 38 10.56 -14.06 11.40
C ASP A 38 10.05 -15.19 10.48
N ASN A 39 10.30 -15.03 9.19
CA ASN A 39 9.91 -15.98 8.14
C ASN A 39 10.75 -17.26 8.14
N THR A 40 11.93 -17.24 8.76
CA THR A 40 12.76 -18.46 8.92
C THR A 40 12.23 -19.38 10.01
N GLY A 41 11.23 -18.91 10.76
CA GLY A 41 10.68 -19.61 11.90
C GLY A 41 11.49 -19.43 13.17
N SER A 42 12.12 -18.27 13.36
CA SER A 42 12.76 -17.89 14.61
C SER A 42 11.92 -16.87 15.38
N ILE A 43 11.81 -17.05 16.70
CA ILE A 43 11.17 -16.12 17.63
C ILE A 43 12.23 -15.45 18.48
N TYR A 44 12.10 -14.15 18.67
CA TYR A 44 13.01 -13.32 19.45
C TYR A 44 12.27 -12.64 20.59
N PHE A 45 12.80 -12.78 21.80
CA PHE A 45 12.30 -12.13 23.01
C PHE A 45 13.27 -11.01 23.39
N LEU A 46 12.83 -9.77 23.16
CA LEU A 46 13.62 -8.55 23.33
C LEU A 46 13.15 -7.79 24.57
N ARG A 47 14.11 -7.37 25.41
CA ARG A 47 13.82 -6.66 26.66
C ARG A 47 14.69 -5.41 26.82
N PRO A 48 14.13 -4.31 27.32
CA PRO A 48 14.91 -3.14 27.67
C PRO A 48 15.84 -3.43 28.86
N ASN A 49 17.13 -3.19 28.68
CA ASN A 49 18.12 -3.22 29.73
C ASN A 49 18.06 -1.90 30.52
N ARG A 50 17.74 -2.02 31.81
CA ARG A 50 17.63 -0.89 32.75
C ARG A 50 18.93 -0.11 32.98
N LYS A 51 20.09 -0.71 32.70
CA LYS A 51 21.40 -0.07 32.95
C LYS A 51 21.84 0.85 31.83
N ASN A 52 21.54 0.46 30.59
CA ASN A 52 22.08 1.12 29.39
C ASN A 52 20.97 1.77 28.53
N ASN A 53 19.69 1.62 28.92
CA ASN A 53 18.52 2.03 28.13
C ASN A 53 18.49 1.46 26.69
N THR A 54 19.20 0.36 26.45
CA THR A 54 19.23 -0.38 25.18
C THR A 54 18.31 -1.60 25.24
N ILE A 55 17.98 -2.18 24.09
CA ILE A 55 17.23 -3.44 24.01
C ILE A 55 18.21 -4.60 23.87
N GLU A 56 17.94 -5.68 24.61
CA GLU A 56 18.75 -6.89 24.61
C GLU A 56 17.92 -8.13 24.26
N LEU A 57 18.52 -9.01 23.46
CA LEU A 57 17.99 -10.33 23.19
C LEU A 57 18.11 -11.21 24.43
N THR A 58 16.96 -11.59 24.98
CA THR A 58 16.90 -12.48 26.15
C THR A 58 16.86 -13.94 25.75
N CYS A 59 16.09 -14.28 24.71
CA CYS A 59 15.94 -15.65 24.23
C CYS A 59 15.59 -15.63 22.74
N SER A 60 16.15 -16.60 21.99
CA SER A 60 15.67 -16.95 20.66
C SER A 60 15.24 -18.42 20.62
N ARG A 61 14.25 -18.73 19.79
CA ARG A 61 13.75 -20.08 19.55
C ARG A 61 13.56 -20.31 18.06
N ASN A 62 14.00 -21.46 17.57
CA ASN A 62 13.72 -21.90 16.21
C ASN A 62 12.55 -22.91 16.26
N ILE A 63 11.48 -22.60 15.54
CA ILE A 63 10.26 -23.39 15.37
C ILE A 63 10.18 -24.02 13.97
N SER A 64 11.12 -23.71 13.08
CA SER A 64 11.26 -24.27 11.72
C SER A 64 10.09 -24.00 10.76
N GLN A 65 9.12 -23.17 11.16
CA GLN A 65 8.03 -22.68 10.31
C GLN A 65 7.82 -21.18 10.49
N PRO A 66 7.48 -20.44 9.43
CA PRO A 66 7.22 -19.00 9.51
C PRO A 66 6.16 -18.67 10.58
N VAL A 67 6.42 -17.63 11.36
CA VAL A 67 5.46 -17.15 12.36
C VAL A 67 4.29 -16.46 11.65
N GLY A 68 3.06 -16.86 11.98
CA GLY A 68 1.82 -16.27 11.45
C GLY A 68 1.38 -15.03 12.24
N THR A 69 1.03 -15.22 13.51
CA THR A 69 0.59 -14.14 14.39
C THR A 69 1.07 -14.36 15.83
N ILE A 70 1.26 -13.27 16.57
CA ILE A 70 1.66 -13.30 17.97
C ILE A 70 0.63 -12.55 18.82
N GLN A 71 0.09 -13.23 19.82
CA GLN A 71 -0.81 -12.64 20.80
C GLN A 71 -0.31 -12.87 22.22
N SER A 72 -0.61 -11.93 23.11
CA SER A 72 -0.37 -12.07 24.55
C SER A 72 -1.69 -12.13 25.31
N TYR A 73 -1.82 -13.10 26.21
CA TYR A 73 -2.99 -13.27 27.07
C TYR A 73 -2.61 -13.24 28.56
N ASN A 74 -3.45 -12.62 29.38
CA ASN A 74 -3.28 -12.42 30.84
C ASN A 74 -1.91 -11.86 31.30
N ARG A 75 -1.10 -11.35 30.37
CA ARG A 75 0.25 -10.78 30.56
C ARG A 75 1.31 -11.78 31.04
N ASP A 76 1.00 -13.09 31.00
CA ASP A 76 1.88 -14.17 31.49
C ASP A 76 2.19 -15.23 30.42
N ALA A 77 1.34 -15.34 29.38
CA ALA A 77 1.49 -16.28 28.27
C ALA A 77 1.51 -15.57 26.91
N ILE A 78 2.33 -16.09 26.00
CA ILE A 78 2.48 -15.62 24.63
C ILE A 78 2.09 -16.77 23.72
N TYR A 79 1.07 -16.55 22.90
CA TYR A 79 0.59 -17.51 21.92
C TYR A 79 1.09 -17.12 20.54
N ILE A 80 1.57 -18.11 19.80
CA ILE A 80 2.18 -17.94 18.49
C ILE A 80 1.54 -18.95 17.54
N SER A 81 1.08 -18.49 16.38
CA SER A 81 0.64 -19.39 15.31
C SER A 81 1.79 -19.73 14.36
N THR A 82 1.87 -21.01 13.96
CA THR A 82 2.82 -21.52 12.97
C THR A 82 2.12 -22.56 12.11
N GLY A 83 1.85 -22.24 10.84
CA GLY A 83 1.04 -23.09 9.98
C GLY A 83 -0.35 -23.35 10.59
N SER A 84 -0.64 -24.62 10.91
CA SER A 84 -1.86 -25.09 11.56
C SER A 84 -1.78 -25.17 13.09
N TYR A 85 -0.61 -24.87 13.68
CA TYR A 85 -0.37 -25.02 15.10
C TYR A 85 -0.50 -23.69 15.85
N ILE A 86 -0.96 -23.77 17.10
CA ILE A 86 -0.91 -22.69 18.09
C ILE A 86 -0.03 -23.15 19.24
N GLU A 87 1.06 -22.43 19.48
CA GLU A 87 2.04 -22.75 20.51
C GLU A 87 2.02 -21.71 21.63
N GLU A 88 2.08 -22.16 22.88
CA GLU A 88 2.17 -21.31 24.05
C GLU A 88 3.61 -21.23 24.54
N TYR A 89 4.10 -20.02 24.75
CA TYR A 89 5.40 -19.71 25.34
C TYR A 89 5.23 -18.85 26.58
N ASN A 90 6.07 -19.12 27.58
CA ASN A 90 6.22 -18.18 28.68
C ASN A 90 7.13 -17.01 28.29
N HIS A 91 7.12 -15.93 29.07
CA HIS A 91 8.03 -14.79 28.87
C HIS A 91 9.53 -15.16 28.91
N LYS A 92 9.93 -16.33 29.42
CA LYS A 92 11.33 -16.78 29.36
C LYS A 92 11.67 -17.48 28.03
N GLY A 93 10.72 -17.55 27.09
CA GLY A 93 10.85 -18.25 25.82
C GLY A 93 10.84 -19.77 25.95
N LYS A 94 10.33 -20.35 27.04
CA LYS A 94 10.11 -21.80 27.14
C LYS A 94 8.72 -22.14 26.61
N LYS A 95 8.66 -23.09 25.67
CA LYS A 95 7.41 -23.68 25.18
C LYS A 95 6.68 -24.41 26.31
N VAL A 96 5.41 -24.11 26.50
CA VAL A 96 4.52 -24.65 27.53
C VAL A 96 3.56 -25.65 26.91
N LEU A 97 2.91 -25.28 25.80
CA LEU A 97 1.89 -26.07 25.13
C LEU A 97 2.01 -25.98 23.60
N SER A 98 1.49 -26.99 22.91
CA SER A 98 1.31 -27.05 21.46
C SER A 98 -0.08 -27.59 21.20
N PHE A 99 -0.86 -26.92 20.36
CA PHE A 99 -2.19 -27.32 19.95
C PHE A 99 -2.25 -27.35 18.42
N ASP A 100 -2.69 -28.47 17.83
CA ASP A 100 -2.96 -28.57 16.40
C ASP A 100 -4.43 -28.26 16.14
N THR A 101 -4.69 -27.23 15.33
CA THR A 101 -6.05 -26.82 14.97
C THR A 101 -6.68 -27.74 13.93
N ASN A 102 -5.89 -28.59 13.25
CA ASN A 102 -6.29 -29.35 12.05
C ASN A 102 -6.77 -28.47 10.88
N ILE A 103 -6.58 -27.15 10.95
CA ILE A 103 -6.89 -26.26 9.84
C ILE A 103 -5.77 -26.37 8.80
N ILE A 104 -6.15 -26.58 7.54
CA ILE A 104 -5.20 -26.74 6.43
C ILE A 104 -4.54 -25.39 6.06
N ASP A 105 -5.32 -24.31 6.14
CA ASP A 105 -4.86 -22.96 5.80
C ASP A 105 -4.05 -22.33 6.94
N ASN A 106 -3.15 -21.42 6.60
CA ASN A 106 -2.33 -20.69 7.57
C ASN A 106 -3.20 -19.77 8.46
N ILE A 107 -2.93 -19.81 9.76
CA ILE A 107 -3.62 -18.96 10.75
C ILE A 107 -3.03 -17.55 10.72
N GLN A 108 -3.85 -16.55 10.37
CA GLN A 108 -3.46 -15.14 10.26
C GLN A 108 -3.79 -14.29 11.50
N ALA A 109 -4.75 -14.72 12.32
CA ALA A 109 -5.11 -14.05 13.57
C ALA A 109 -5.58 -15.05 14.61
N ILE A 110 -5.27 -14.79 15.88
CA ILE A 110 -5.69 -15.60 17.02
C ILE A 110 -6.24 -14.70 18.14
N CYS A 111 -7.23 -15.23 18.86
CA CYS A 111 -7.69 -14.72 20.14
C CYS A 111 -7.66 -15.83 21.18
N VAL A 112 -6.95 -15.63 22.29
CA VAL A 112 -7.00 -16.54 23.43
C VAL A 112 -7.60 -15.82 24.62
N CYS A 113 -8.64 -16.42 25.22
CA CYS A 113 -9.30 -15.95 26.43
C CYS A 113 -9.68 -17.14 27.31
N ASP A 114 -8.92 -17.38 28.37
CA ASP A 114 -9.02 -18.53 29.26
C ASP A 114 -9.01 -19.86 28.48
N GLU A 115 -10.16 -20.54 28.39
CA GLU A 115 -10.33 -21.82 27.70
C GLU A 115 -10.77 -21.67 26.24
N LEU A 116 -11.16 -20.45 25.84
CA LEU A 116 -11.59 -20.11 24.49
C LEU A 116 -10.39 -19.73 23.62
N ILE A 117 -10.25 -20.42 22.49
CA ILE A 117 -9.30 -20.06 21.43
C ILE A 117 -10.11 -19.78 20.17
N ILE A 118 -9.87 -18.64 19.54
CA ILE A 118 -10.44 -18.26 18.25
C ILE A 118 -9.27 -18.20 17.28
N ALA A 119 -9.35 -18.92 16.17
CA ALA A 119 -8.34 -18.91 15.12
C ALA A 119 -8.99 -18.51 13.80
N ALA A 120 -8.38 -17.56 13.10
CA ALA A 120 -8.85 -17.11 11.80
C ALA A 120 -7.81 -17.38 10.72
N THR A 121 -8.27 -17.93 9.59
CA THR A 121 -7.52 -18.11 8.35
C THR A 121 -8.04 -17.15 7.29
N GLN A 122 -7.76 -17.41 6.01
CA GLN A 122 -8.19 -16.55 4.90
C GLN A 122 -9.71 -16.53 4.69
N TYR A 123 -10.41 -17.63 4.99
CA TYR A 123 -11.86 -17.75 4.80
C TYR A 123 -12.61 -18.24 6.03
N ILE A 124 -11.94 -18.84 7.01
CA ILE A 124 -12.59 -19.52 8.13
C ILE A 124 -12.22 -18.86 9.44
N VAL A 125 -13.20 -18.70 10.33
CA VAL A 125 -13.00 -18.38 11.75
C VAL A 125 -13.53 -19.54 12.58
N SER A 126 -12.62 -20.28 13.23
CA SER A 126 -12.95 -21.42 14.08
C SER A 126 -12.88 -21.05 15.56
N TYR A 127 -13.84 -21.54 16.33
CA TYR A 127 -13.96 -21.33 17.78
C TYR A 127 -13.74 -22.65 18.51
N TYR A 128 -12.71 -22.67 19.35
CA TYR A 128 -12.31 -23.83 20.14
C TYR A 128 -12.58 -23.57 21.61
N ASN A 129 -13.19 -24.55 22.28
CA ASN A 129 -13.28 -24.56 23.73
C ASN A 129 -12.66 -25.86 24.25
N HIS A 130 -11.73 -25.76 25.21
CA HIS A 130 -10.89 -26.89 25.65
C HIS A 130 -10.19 -27.61 24.49
N ASN A 131 -9.67 -26.85 23.51
CA ASN A 131 -9.00 -27.38 22.32
C ASN A 131 -9.90 -28.26 21.42
N ILE A 132 -11.22 -28.19 21.59
CA ILE A 132 -12.21 -28.88 20.75
C ILE A 132 -12.98 -27.83 19.96
N GLU A 133 -13.00 -27.98 18.64
CA GLU A 133 -13.78 -27.11 17.76
C GLU A 133 -15.27 -27.23 18.10
N LYS A 134 -15.91 -26.09 18.34
CA LYS A 134 -17.34 -26.01 18.68
C LYS A 134 -18.16 -25.40 17.56
N GLU A 135 -17.64 -24.34 16.97
CA GLU A 135 -18.35 -23.53 15.98
C GLU A 135 -17.36 -22.99 14.96
N GLN A 136 -17.81 -22.79 13.73
CA GLN A 136 -17.05 -22.17 12.65
C GLN A 136 -17.91 -21.17 11.90
N TYR A 137 -17.29 -20.09 11.45
CA TYR A 137 -17.84 -19.17 10.46
C TYR A 137 -17.01 -19.26 9.18
N ILE A 138 -17.67 -19.27 8.03
CA ILE A 138 -17.01 -19.30 6.73
C ILE A 138 -17.43 -18.04 5.96
N SER A 139 -16.45 -17.26 5.54
CA SER A 139 -16.65 -16.03 4.78
C SER A 139 -16.82 -16.33 3.29
N ASN A 140 -17.71 -15.58 2.63
CA ASN A 140 -17.92 -15.63 1.18
C ASN A 140 -16.78 -15.01 0.38
N ASP A 141 -15.99 -14.17 1.04
CA ASP A 141 -14.86 -13.46 0.44
C ASP A 141 -13.62 -13.56 1.32
N VAL A 142 -12.47 -13.20 0.75
CA VAL A 142 -11.17 -13.23 1.40
C VAL A 142 -11.16 -12.27 2.59
N MET A 143 -10.88 -12.79 3.78
CA MET A 143 -10.65 -12.00 4.98
C MET A 143 -9.22 -11.46 4.95
N LYS A 144 -9.08 -10.15 4.72
CA LYS A 144 -7.79 -9.42 4.69
C LYS A 144 -7.20 -9.23 6.07
N PHE A 145 -8.05 -9.00 7.07
CA PHE A 145 -7.62 -8.78 8.45
C PHE A 145 -8.71 -9.20 9.43
N VAL A 146 -8.31 -9.76 10.57
CA VAL A 146 -9.23 -10.17 11.64
C VAL A 146 -8.71 -9.66 12.97
N THR A 147 -9.60 -9.04 13.74
CA THR A 147 -9.31 -8.59 15.12
C THR A 147 -10.46 -8.93 16.05
N PHE A 148 -10.19 -8.87 17.35
CA PHE A 148 -11.11 -9.33 18.38
C PHE A 148 -11.25 -8.29 19.47
N GLY A 149 -12.47 -8.09 19.96
CA GLY A 149 -12.72 -7.20 21.08
C GLY A 149 -14.19 -7.09 21.44
N ASN A 150 -14.49 -6.16 22.32
CA ASN A 150 -15.83 -5.98 22.86
C ASN A 150 -16.61 -4.96 22.03
N LEU A 151 -17.86 -5.30 21.69
CA LEU A 151 -18.77 -4.40 20.99
C LEU A 151 -19.64 -3.58 21.97
N SER A 152 -19.91 -4.13 23.15
CA SER A 152 -20.69 -3.53 24.21
C SER A 152 -20.10 -3.89 25.57
N ASP A 153 -20.61 -3.30 26.65
CA ASP A 153 -20.16 -3.55 28.03
C ASP A 153 -20.34 -5.01 28.50
N THR A 154 -20.91 -5.87 27.66
CA THR A 154 -20.93 -7.32 27.91
C THR A 154 -19.51 -7.90 27.80
N GLU A 155 -19.17 -8.88 28.65
CA GLU A 155 -17.92 -9.66 28.56
C GLU A 155 -17.85 -10.61 27.34
N LYS A 156 -18.66 -10.36 26.30
CA LYS A 156 -18.67 -11.14 25.07
C LYS A 156 -17.61 -10.61 24.12
N ILE A 157 -16.82 -11.53 23.58
CA ILE A 157 -15.82 -11.26 22.55
C ILE A 157 -16.48 -11.36 21.18
N TYR A 158 -16.36 -10.29 20.40
CA TYR A 158 -16.79 -10.22 19.01
C TYR A 158 -15.58 -10.33 18.10
N THR A 159 -15.79 -10.92 16.92
CA THR A 159 -14.80 -11.04 15.87
C THR A 159 -15.11 -10.01 14.79
N PHE A 160 -14.16 -9.13 14.50
CA PHE A 160 -14.25 -8.12 13.46
C PHE A 160 -13.42 -8.58 12.26
N VAL A 161 -14.07 -8.73 11.12
CA VAL A 161 -13.49 -9.28 9.90
C VAL A 161 -13.51 -8.21 8.82
N ALA A 162 -12.34 -7.83 8.31
CA ALA A 162 -12.19 -6.99 7.13
C ALA A 162 -12.10 -7.89 5.88
N CYS A 163 -13.03 -7.72 4.95
CA CYS A 163 -13.17 -8.55 3.76
C CYS A 163 -12.75 -7.82 2.48
N GLN A 164 -12.30 -8.56 1.48
CA GLN A 164 -11.87 -8.02 0.19
C GLN A 164 -13.02 -7.47 -0.68
N ASP A 165 -14.27 -7.86 -0.41
CA ASP A 165 -15.49 -7.32 -1.04
C ASP A 165 -15.88 -5.92 -0.54
N LYS A 166 -14.94 -5.19 0.07
CA LYS A 166 -15.13 -3.87 0.66
C LYS A 166 -16.11 -3.90 1.86
N SER A 167 -16.29 -5.02 2.55
CA SER A 167 -17.13 -5.11 3.76
C SER A 167 -16.30 -5.26 5.05
N ILE A 168 -16.86 -4.81 6.17
CA ILE A 168 -16.39 -5.17 7.52
C ILE A 168 -17.53 -5.89 8.23
N LYS A 169 -17.30 -7.14 8.64
CA LYS A 169 -18.29 -8.00 9.30
C LYS A 169 -18.00 -8.11 10.79
N ILE A 170 -19.04 -7.96 11.61
CA ILE A 170 -18.99 -8.13 13.06
C ILE A 170 -19.71 -9.42 13.41
N LEU A 171 -18.98 -10.38 13.96
CA LEU A 171 -19.48 -11.70 14.30
C LEU A 171 -19.54 -11.89 15.81
N LEU A 172 -20.57 -12.58 16.27
CA LEU A 172 -20.59 -13.22 17.57
C LEU A 172 -20.60 -14.72 17.34
N LYS A 173 -19.47 -15.36 17.61
CA LYS A 173 -19.24 -16.78 17.29
C LYS A 173 -19.44 -17.05 15.78
N SER A 174 -20.28 -18.02 15.43
CA SER A 174 -20.65 -18.35 14.04
C SER A 174 -21.69 -17.41 13.42
N THR A 175 -22.26 -16.47 14.18
CA THR A 175 -23.36 -15.62 13.71
C THR A 175 -22.89 -14.22 13.29
N LEU A 176 -23.31 -13.78 12.11
CA LEU A 176 -23.14 -12.40 11.63
C LEU A 176 -24.12 -11.48 12.37
N ILE A 177 -23.59 -10.50 13.08
CA ILE A 177 -24.38 -9.53 13.86
C ILE A 177 -24.61 -8.25 13.05
N TYR A 178 -23.56 -7.79 12.37
CA TYR A 178 -23.61 -6.56 11.59
C TYR A 178 -22.62 -6.62 10.43
N GLU A 179 -22.98 -6.00 9.31
CA GLU A 179 -22.13 -5.85 8.13
C GLU A 179 -22.07 -4.38 7.75
N ILE A 180 -20.85 -3.88 7.57
CA ILE A 180 -20.56 -2.49 7.23
C ILE A 180 -20.08 -2.47 5.79
N GLU A 181 -20.75 -1.68 4.97
CA GLU A 181 -20.29 -1.39 3.62
C GLU A 181 -19.36 -0.17 3.62
N ILE A 182 -18.17 -0.33 3.04
CA ILE A 182 -17.18 0.75 2.91
C ILE A 182 -16.71 0.91 1.47
N ASN A 183 -16.21 2.11 1.10
CA ASN A 183 -15.95 2.47 -0.30
C ASN A 183 -14.66 1.84 -0.90
N SER A 184 -13.80 1.27 -0.07
CA SER A 184 -12.49 0.74 -0.46
C SER A 184 -12.16 -0.53 0.32
N ILE A 185 -11.17 -1.30 -0.15
CA ILE A 185 -10.80 -2.57 0.45
C ILE A 185 -10.10 -2.31 1.81
N PRO A 186 -10.66 -2.80 2.93
CA PRO A 186 -10.02 -2.67 4.24
C PRO A 186 -8.81 -3.60 4.33
N ASN A 187 -7.68 -3.09 4.80
CA ASN A 187 -6.44 -3.85 4.94
C ASN A 187 -6.02 -4.06 6.40
N VAL A 188 -6.39 -3.15 7.32
CA VAL A 188 -6.13 -3.30 8.76
C VAL A 188 -7.28 -2.75 9.60
N LEU A 189 -7.51 -3.35 10.77
CA LEU A 189 -8.46 -2.90 11.78
C LEU A 189 -7.78 -2.69 13.14
N CYS A 190 -8.18 -1.66 13.87
CA CYS A 190 -7.75 -1.39 15.23
C CYS A 190 -8.94 -1.00 16.10
N LEU A 191 -9.04 -1.52 17.32
CA LEU A 191 -10.14 -1.22 18.24
C LEU A 191 -9.70 -0.18 19.27
N SER A 192 -10.59 0.75 19.62
CA SER A 192 -10.34 1.71 20.69
C SER A 192 -10.34 1.03 22.06
N THR A 193 -9.38 1.42 22.89
CA THR A 193 -9.37 1.03 24.32
C THR A 193 -10.06 2.04 25.23
N ARG A 194 -10.43 3.23 24.70
CA ARG A 194 -11.15 4.28 25.41
C ARG A 194 -12.66 4.07 25.33
N ASN A 195 -13.16 3.90 24.11
CA ASN A 195 -14.59 3.81 23.82
C ASN A 195 -14.92 2.43 23.26
N ILE A 196 -15.72 1.65 23.99
CA ILE A 196 -16.21 0.35 23.53
C ILE A 196 -17.07 0.55 22.27
N GLY A 197 -16.93 -0.34 21.29
CA GLY A 197 -17.62 -0.25 20.00
C GLY A 197 -17.03 0.77 19.01
N GLN A 198 -16.00 1.53 19.38
CA GLN A 198 -15.26 2.37 18.42
C GLN A 198 -14.13 1.56 17.76
N LEU A 199 -14.10 1.60 16.43
CA LEU A 199 -13.09 0.94 15.61
C LEU A 199 -12.47 1.92 14.61
N PHE A 200 -11.24 1.65 14.24
CA PHE A 200 -10.48 2.36 13.22
C PHE A 200 -10.10 1.36 12.12
N TYR A 201 -10.17 1.77 10.87
CA TYR A 201 -9.72 0.95 9.76
C TYR A 201 -8.84 1.74 8.79
N GLY A 202 -7.89 1.03 8.18
CA GLY A 202 -7.04 1.52 7.10
C GLY A 202 -7.32 0.75 5.82
N THR A 203 -7.38 1.44 4.67
CA THR A 203 -7.66 0.81 3.37
C THR A 203 -6.41 0.61 2.53
N THR A 204 -6.53 -0.19 1.46
CA THR A 204 -5.47 -0.36 0.46
C THR A 204 -5.15 0.91 -0.32
N LYS A 205 -6.09 1.87 -0.37
CA LYS A 205 -5.93 3.19 -0.99
C LYS A 205 -5.41 4.25 -0.01
N GLY A 206 -5.03 3.84 1.20
CA GLY A 206 -4.47 4.74 2.22
C GLY A 206 -5.48 5.57 2.99
N GLU A 207 -6.78 5.28 2.93
CA GLU A 207 -7.78 6.00 3.72
C GLU A 207 -7.77 5.53 5.18
N ILE A 208 -7.91 6.46 6.12
CA ILE A 208 -8.00 6.17 7.57
C ILE A 208 -9.38 6.62 8.05
N VAL A 209 -10.14 5.72 8.67
CA VAL A 209 -11.52 6.02 9.05
C VAL A 209 -11.79 5.56 10.49
N SER A 210 -12.53 6.37 11.24
CA SER A 210 -13.06 6.00 12.55
C SER A 210 -14.57 5.77 12.48
N LEU A 211 -14.99 4.59 12.91
CA LEU A 211 -16.40 4.20 13.03
C LEU A 211 -16.74 3.94 14.49
N LYS A 212 -17.99 4.20 14.86
CA LYS A 212 -18.52 3.89 16.20
C LYS A 212 -19.84 3.14 16.09
N TYR A 213 -19.89 1.96 16.71
CA TYR A 213 -21.11 1.21 16.88
C TYR A 213 -21.92 1.78 18.06
N GLU A 214 -23.09 2.32 17.78
CA GLU A 214 -24.04 2.83 18.77
C GLU A 214 -25.48 2.53 18.34
N ASN A 215 -26.34 2.12 19.28
CA ASN A 215 -27.77 1.89 19.04
C ASN A 215 -28.07 0.89 17.89
N ASN A 216 -27.27 -0.17 17.77
CA ASN A 216 -27.37 -1.15 16.68
C ASN A 216 -27.16 -0.59 15.28
N ASP A 217 -26.46 0.53 15.18
CA ASP A 217 -26.06 1.16 13.94
C ASP A 217 -24.60 1.62 14.04
N ILE A 218 -23.99 1.90 12.90
CA ILE A 218 -22.60 2.35 12.81
C ILE A 218 -22.54 3.74 12.23
N LYS A 219 -21.91 4.64 12.98
CA LYS A 219 -21.69 6.03 12.57
C LYS A 219 -20.23 6.25 12.24
N GLU A 220 -19.98 6.91 11.11
CA GLU A 220 -18.67 7.44 10.78
C GLU A 220 -18.41 8.70 11.61
N ASN A 221 -17.32 8.71 12.38
CA ASN A 221 -16.92 9.87 13.16
C ASN A 221 -16.09 10.84 12.32
N TRP A 222 -15.10 10.30 11.59
CA TRP A 222 -14.22 11.06 10.72
C TRP A 222 -13.48 10.12 9.76
N ARG A 223 -12.95 10.71 8.68
CA ARG A 223 -12.18 10.06 7.63
C ARG A 223 -11.04 10.97 7.18
N ILE A 224 -9.88 10.39 6.94
CA ILE A 224 -8.72 11.03 6.30
C ILE A 224 -8.52 10.37 4.94
N THR A 225 -8.68 11.15 3.87
CA THR A 225 -8.40 10.76 2.47
C THR A 225 -7.18 11.47 1.88
N GLU A 226 -6.84 12.65 2.40
CA GLU A 226 -5.68 13.45 1.98
C GLU A 226 -4.41 12.87 2.62
N ASN A 227 -3.89 11.81 2.00
CA ASN A 227 -2.56 11.29 2.31
C ASN A 227 -1.71 11.47 1.05
N ASP A 228 -0.67 12.31 1.14
CA ASP A 228 0.26 12.65 0.03
C ASP A 228 0.87 11.43 -0.68
N THR A 229 0.74 10.24 -0.10
CA THR A 229 1.42 9.02 -0.55
C THR A 229 0.51 7.97 -1.21
N LEU A 230 -0.83 8.14 -1.19
CA LEU A 230 -1.84 7.18 -1.73
C LEU A 230 -1.50 5.69 -1.51
N ASP A 231 -0.88 5.35 -0.39
CA ASP A 231 -0.29 4.03 -0.17
C ASP A 231 -1.10 3.19 0.81
N SER A 232 -1.00 1.87 0.67
CA SER A 232 -1.71 0.90 1.49
C SER A 232 -1.25 0.94 2.94
N ILE A 233 -2.23 0.98 3.85
CA ILE A 233 -1.99 0.93 5.28
C ILE A 233 -1.86 -0.54 5.72
N VAL A 234 -0.73 -0.93 6.29
CA VAL A 234 -0.43 -2.32 6.64
C VAL A 234 -0.60 -2.61 8.13
N SER A 235 -0.37 -1.61 8.99
CA SER A 235 -0.46 -1.80 10.45
C SER A 235 -0.98 -0.55 11.13
N MET A 236 -1.73 -0.75 12.22
CA MET A 236 -2.29 0.32 13.03
C MET A 236 -2.27 -0.06 14.50
N ASN A 237 -1.96 0.90 15.38
CA ASN A 237 -2.03 0.70 16.81
C ASN A 237 -2.57 1.94 17.52
N TYR A 238 -3.44 1.71 18.50
CA TYR A 238 -4.12 2.75 19.26
C TYR A 238 -3.63 2.74 20.71
N TYR A 239 -3.42 3.92 21.28
CA TYR A 239 -3.05 4.10 22.67
C TYR A 239 -3.84 5.24 23.31
N TYR A 240 -4.38 4.96 24.50
CA TYR A 240 -5.06 5.95 25.32
C TYR A 240 -4.44 5.99 26.72
N HIS A 241 -4.23 7.21 27.24
CA HIS A 241 -3.76 7.42 28.60
C HIS A 241 -4.76 8.22 29.44
N ALA A 242 -5.53 7.53 30.28
CA ALA A 242 -6.61 8.11 31.08
C ALA A 242 -6.21 9.30 31.97
N LYS A 243 -4.98 9.36 32.49
CA LYS A 243 -4.56 10.46 33.40
C LYS A 243 -4.22 11.76 32.68
N LEU A 244 -3.84 11.68 31.41
CA LEU A 244 -3.40 12.81 30.58
C LEU A 244 -4.45 13.15 29.53
N ASP A 245 -5.55 12.38 29.49
CA ASP A 245 -6.51 12.32 28.40
C ASP A 245 -5.87 12.31 27.00
N LEU A 246 -4.75 11.60 26.88
CA LEU A 246 -3.94 11.57 25.66
C LEU A 246 -4.35 10.40 24.78
N GLU A 247 -4.81 10.70 23.59
CA GLU A 247 -5.28 9.73 22.60
C GLU A 247 -4.38 9.76 21.34
N LEU A 248 -3.73 8.64 21.04
CA LEU A 248 -2.74 8.53 19.98
C LEU A 248 -3.03 7.32 19.09
N ILE A 249 -2.84 7.49 17.79
CA ILE A 249 -2.89 6.42 16.81
C ILE A 249 -1.65 6.46 15.92
N VAL A 250 -0.96 5.33 15.82
CA VAL A 250 0.20 5.17 14.94
C VAL A 250 -0.14 4.24 13.79
N ILE A 251 0.31 4.62 12.60
CA ILE A 251 -0.04 3.98 11.34
C ILE A 251 1.23 3.71 10.56
N GLY A 252 1.37 2.47 10.08
CA GLY A 252 2.46 2.02 9.23
C GLY A 252 1.97 1.79 7.80
N PHE A 253 2.63 2.42 6.85
CA PHE A 253 2.33 2.32 5.42
C PHE A 253 3.29 1.33 4.74
N GLU A 254 2.82 0.71 3.67
CA GLU A 254 3.67 -0.17 2.87
C GLU A 254 4.84 0.57 2.22
N SER A 255 4.75 1.88 1.99
CA SER A 255 5.88 2.69 1.50
C SER A 255 7.09 2.65 2.40
N GLY A 256 6.89 2.49 3.70
CA GLY A 256 7.91 2.78 4.69
C GLY A 256 7.61 4.03 5.51
N PHE A 257 6.52 4.74 5.25
CA PHE A 257 6.07 5.81 6.13
C PHE A 257 5.50 5.27 7.44
N VAL A 258 5.88 5.90 8.55
CA VAL A 258 5.27 5.75 9.86
C VAL A 258 4.70 7.09 10.26
N ARG A 259 3.37 7.15 10.44
CA ARG A 259 2.66 8.37 10.83
C ARG A 259 2.05 8.26 12.22
N LEU A 260 2.19 9.31 13.02
CA LEU A 260 1.55 9.43 14.34
C LEU A 260 0.50 10.53 14.28
N TYR A 261 -0.73 10.21 14.67
CA TYR A 261 -1.81 11.17 14.84
C TYR A 261 -2.18 11.28 16.32
N HIS A 262 -2.46 12.50 16.77
CA HIS A 262 -3.10 12.79 18.04
C HIS A 262 -4.56 13.11 17.80
N ILE A 263 -5.44 12.44 18.53
CA ILE A 263 -6.88 12.67 18.42
C ILE A 263 -7.23 13.76 19.44
N ASP A 264 -7.36 14.99 18.97
CA ASP A 264 -7.70 16.16 19.77
C ASP A 264 -9.17 16.50 19.55
N ASP A 265 -9.96 16.58 20.61
CA ASP A 265 -11.42 16.78 20.54
C ASP A 265 -12.16 15.84 19.57
N GLY A 266 -11.65 14.61 19.41
CA GLY A 266 -12.22 13.60 18.53
C GLY A 266 -11.76 13.69 17.07
N LEU A 267 -10.94 14.67 16.69
CA LEU A 267 -10.39 14.83 15.35
C LEU A 267 -8.89 14.49 15.30
N PRO A 268 -8.44 13.75 14.28
CA PRO A 268 -7.03 13.37 14.15
C PRO A 268 -6.17 14.52 13.63
N LYS A 269 -5.06 14.81 14.31
CA LYS A 269 -4.02 15.76 13.90
C LYS A 269 -2.69 15.05 13.70
N LEU A 270 -2.10 15.17 12.52
CA LEU A 270 -0.79 14.59 12.20
C LEU A 270 0.31 15.26 13.05
N ILE A 271 1.12 14.46 13.74
CA ILE A 271 2.25 14.92 14.57
C ILE A 271 3.59 14.54 13.95
N LEU A 272 3.66 13.34 13.36
CA LEU A 272 4.89 12.72 12.86
C LEU A 272 4.60 12.07 11.51
N SER A 273 5.50 12.25 10.55
CA SER A 273 5.56 11.48 9.33
C SER A 273 7.04 11.21 9.04
N GLU A 274 7.49 9.97 9.28
CA GLU A 274 8.89 9.57 9.09
C GLU A 274 8.96 8.42 8.08
N TYR A 275 9.97 8.44 7.21
CA TYR A 275 10.19 7.45 6.17
C TYR A 275 11.34 6.50 6.53
N LEU A 276 11.08 5.19 6.54
CA LEU A 276 12.04 4.15 6.92
C LEU A 276 12.68 3.41 5.73
N GLN A 277 12.40 3.81 4.48
CA GLN A 277 12.93 3.24 3.23
C GLN A 277 12.54 1.77 2.94
N GLU A 278 11.84 1.11 3.85
CA GLU A 278 11.47 -0.30 3.75
C GLU A 278 10.00 -0.46 4.13
N SER A 279 9.32 -1.42 3.50
CA SER A 279 7.91 -1.68 3.78
C SER A 279 7.66 -2.01 5.25
N ILE A 280 6.75 -1.28 5.89
CA ILE A 280 6.39 -1.52 7.29
C ILE A 280 5.53 -2.78 7.41
N THR A 281 5.85 -3.63 8.39
CA THR A 281 5.08 -4.85 8.70
C THR A 281 4.23 -4.68 9.95
N ASN A 282 4.77 -4.04 10.99
CA ASN A 282 4.04 -3.75 12.23
C ASN A 282 4.44 -2.39 12.81
N VAL A 283 3.47 -1.76 13.47
CA VAL A 283 3.68 -0.61 14.36
C VAL A 283 3.00 -0.87 15.70
N ALA A 284 3.63 -0.45 16.79
CA ALA A 284 3.07 -0.57 18.13
C ALA A 284 3.62 0.49 19.09
N PHE A 285 2.86 0.80 20.14
CA PHE A 285 3.35 1.60 21.25
C PHE A 285 4.07 0.74 22.30
N ALA A 286 5.21 1.21 22.81
CA ALA A 286 6.00 0.54 23.83
C ALA A 286 6.65 1.51 24.81
N PHE A 287 6.93 1.03 26.02
CA PHE A 287 7.62 1.76 27.08
C PHE A 287 9.03 1.18 27.27
N ILE A 288 10.00 1.71 26.52
CA ILE A 288 11.40 1.28 26.55
C ILE A 288 12.27 2.29 27.30
N LYS A 289 11.99 3.58 27.16
CA LYS A 289 12.77 4.66 27.77
C LYS A 289 11.97 5.27 28.92
N PRO A 290 12.22 4.86 30.18
CA PRO A 290 11.38 5.24 31.32
C PRO A 290 11.48 6.74 31.64
N GLU A 291 12.59 7.37 31.26
CA GLU A 291 12.86 8.80 31.42
C GLU A 291 11.85 9.70 30.70
N LEU A 292 11.29 9.22 29.58
CA LEU A 292 10.40 10.02 28.73
C LEU A 292 8.95 10.08 29.21
N LYS A 293 8.54 9.22 30.16
CA LYS A 293 7.17 9.12 30.73
C LYS A 293 6.00 8.94 29.73
N LEU A 294 6.25 9.01 28.43
CA LEU A 294 5.32 8.77 27.33
C LEU A 294 5.64 7.44 26.63
N PRO A 295 4.69 6.83 25.90
CA PRO A 295 5.00 5.69 25.05
C PRO A 295 5.92 6.12 23.88
N GLN A 296 6.81 5.22 23.48
CA GLN A 296 7.58 5.27 22.24
C GLN A 296 6.89 4.45 21.15
N ILE A 297 7.22 4.73 19.90
CA ILE A 297 6.75 3.96 18.74
C ILE A 297 7.81 2.93 18.40
N ILE A 298 7.39 1.68 18.22
CA ILE A 298 8.20 0.64 17.60
C ILE A 298 7.61 0.35 16.23
N ALA A 299 8.47 0.28 15.21
CA ALA A 299 8.15 -0.21 13.89
C ALA A 299 9.03 -1.42 13.54
N SER A 300 8.45 -2.43 12.90
CA SER A 300 9.22 -3.46 12.21
C SER A 300 9.06 -3.31 10.70
N THR A 301 10.14 -3.55 9.97
CA THR A 301 10.15 -3.54 8.50
C THR A 301 10.19 -4.96 7.92
N PHE A 302 9.87 -5.09 6.64
CA PHE A 302 9.90 -6.36 5.94
C PHE A 302 11.28 -7.02 5.97
N SER A 303 12.38 -6.27 5.89
CA SER A 303 13.75 -6.83 5.97
C SER A 303 14.17 -7.24 7.38
N GLY A 304 13.31 -7.05 8.38
CA GLY A 304 13.53 -7.43 9.76
C GLY A 304 14.21 -6.37 10.61
N ARG A 305 14.28 -5.11 10.18
CA ARG A 305 14.73 -4.02 11.06
C ARG A 305 13.65 -3.72 12.08
N ILE A 306 14.07 -3.56 13.32
CA ILE A 306 13.23 -3.11 14.43
C ILE A 306 13.73 -1.72 14.80
N VAL A 307 12.85 -0.74 14.66
CA VAL A 307 13.15 0.68 14.78
C VAL A 307 12.36 1.26 15.94
N LEU A 308 13.04 2.04 16.78
CA LEU A 308 12.45 2.79 17.87
C LEU A 308 12.38 4.26 17.48
N ILE A 309 11.19 4.86 17.59
CA ILE A 309 10.95 6.28 17.31
C ILE A 309 10.38 6.96 18.56
N TRP A 310 11.00 8.06 18.98
CA TRP A 310 10.56 8.81 20.17
C TRP A 310 10.87 10.29 20.08
N ARG A 311 10.16 11.11 20.85
CA ARG A 311 10.43 12.54 20.98
C ARG A 311 11.37 12.80 22.15
N ASN A 312 12.39 13.63 21.95
CA ASN A 312 13.18 14.16 23.07
C ASN A 312 12.32 15.17 23.85
N GLN A 313 12.04 14.92 25.13
CA GLN A 313 11.53 15.93 26.03
C GLN A 313 12.71 16.56 26.80
N GLU A 314 12.88 17.88 26.71
CA GLU A 314 13.57 18.61 27.78
C GLU A 314 12.64 18.55 29.00
N ILE A 315 13.08 17.90 30.08
CA ILE A 315 12.36 17.93 31.36
C ILE A 315 12.44 19.37 31.87
N VAL A 316 11.36 20.14 31.74
CA VAL A 316 11.18 21.35 32.53
C VAL A 316 10.35 20.95 33.75
N ASP A 317 11.02 20.63 34.84
CA ASP A 317 10.38 20.54 36.15
C ASP A 317 9.93 21.95 36.54
N ILE A 318 8.66 22.27 36.34
CA ILE A 318 8.00 23.38 37.03
C ILE A 318 6.95 22.76 37.94
N ASN A 319 7.14 22.95 39.23
CA ASN A 319 6.28 22.48 40.29
C ASN A 319 4.80 22.77 40.01
N SER A 320 3.98 21.76 40.32
CA SER A 320 2.52 21.82 40.55
C SER A 320 1.62 22.32 39.41
N SER A 321 0.80 21.38 38.92
CA SER A 321 -0.58 21.55 38.43
C SER A 321 -0.90 21.99 37.00
N GLN A 322 0.05 22.19 36.09
CA GLN A 322 -0.26 22.33 34.65
C GLN A 322 0.83 21.69 33.78
N PHE A 323 0.53 20.52 33.20
CA PHE A 323 1.30 19.98 32.08
C PHE A 323 0.90 20.74 30.82
N TYR A 324 1.63 21.79 30.46
CA TYR A 324 1.54 22.39 29.13
C TYR A 324 2.29 21.51 28.14
N ILE A 325 1.58 20.83 27.25
CA ILE A 325 2.15 20.41 25.96
C ILE A 325 2.32 21.71 25.18
N ALA A 326 3.54 22.22 25.05
CA ALA A 326 3.82 23.33 24.14
C ALA A 326 3.66 22.82 22.69
N MET A 327 2.42 22.87 22.19
CA MET A 327 2.08 22.80 20.78
C MET A 327 1.94 24.24 20.26
N GLU A 328 3.04 24.92 19.96
CA GLU A 328 2.98 26.09 19.07
C GLU A 328 4.13 26.03 18.08
N GLY A 329 3.74 25.80 16.82
CA GLY A 329 4.50 26.21 15.66
C GLY A 329 4.56 27.73 15.64
N ILE A 330 5.70 28.24 15.22
CA ILE A 330 5.92 29.65 14.94
C ILE A 330 5.01 29.99 13.76
N ASP A 331 3.99 30.81 13.98
CA ASP A 331 3.43 31.71 12.97
C ASP A 331 2.80 32.91 13.67
N ASN A 332 3.46 34.05 13.56
CA ASN A 332 2.84 35.38 13.69
C ASN A 332 3.80 36.40 13.06
N THR A 333 3.83 36.40 11.72
CA THR A 333 4.06 37.64 10.98
C THR A 333 2.84 38.54 11.20
N LYS A 334 3.00 39.54 12.07
CA LYS A 334 2.16 40.73 12.02
C LYS A 334 3.04 41.92 11.76
N GLU A 335 2.95 42.36 10.50
CA GLU A 335 3.16 43.73 10.09
C GLU A 335 2.48 44.68 11.08
N ASN A 336 3.21 45.69 11.50
CA ASN A 336 2.62 46.95 11.96
C ASN A 336 3.57 48.05 11.48
N GLY A 337 3.17 48.71 10.40
CA GLY A 337 3.65 50.03 10.08
C GLY A 337 3.04 51.06 11.03
N SER A 338 3.79 52.13 11.30
CA SER A 338 3.28 53.49 11.39
C SER A 338 4.44 54.44 11.69
N ASP A 339 4.68 55.31 10.71
CA ASP A 339 4.92 56.76 10.84
C ASP A 339 6.26 57.26 11.40
N PHE A 340 7.11 57.64 10.45
CA PHE A 340 8.08 58.72 10.58
C PHE A 340 7.36 60.06 10.43
N GLU A 341 7.40 60.92 11.45
CA GLU A 341 7.36 62.38 11.27
C GLU A 341 8.31 63.10 12.24
N ASP A 342 8.93 64.14 11.69
CA ASP A 342 10.01 64.97 12.21
C ASP A 342 9.64 65.83 13.43
N ASN A 343 10.62 66.14 14.29
CA ASN A 343 11.13 67.52 14.46
C ASN A 343 12.21 67.68 15.56
N ASN A 344 13.36 68.22 15.10
CA ASN A 344 14.39 69.08 15.70
C ASN A 344 14.54 69.32 17.23
N ASN A 345 15.80 69.12 17.66
CA ASN A 345 16.68 69.93 18.54
C ASN A 345 16.09 70.61 19.80
N ASP A 346 16.51 70.16 20.98
CA ASP A 346 17.61 70.79 21.74
C ASP A 346 17.99 69.96 22.98
N ALA A 347 19.27 70.01 23.33
CA ALA A 347 19.95 69.15 24.29
C ALA A 347 19.48 69.32 25.74
N ASN A 348 19.47 68.21 26.51
CA ASN A 348 19.69 68.19 27.96
C ASN A 348 20.22 66.81 28.40
N GLU A 349 21.34 66.82 29.14
CA GLU A 349 22.22 65.69 29.51
C GLU A 349 21.58 64.57 30.34
N GLU A 350 20.29 64.65 30.70
CA GLU A 350 19.58 63.58 31.43
C GLU A 350 19.09 62.42 30.54
N ASN A 351 19.00 62.63 29.22
CA ASN A 351 18.60 61.56 28.29
C ASN A 351 19.76 60.64 27.91
N THR A 352 21.00 61.15 27.94
CA THR A 352 22.18 60.33 27.62
C THR A 352 22.41 59.24 28.65
N ASP A 353 22.23 59.51 29.94
CA ASP A 353 22.40 58.50 30.98
C ASP A 353 21.31 57.42 30.93
N LYS A 354 20.05 57.78 30.65
CA LYS A 354 18.98 56.79 30.44
C LYS A 354 19.16 55.98 29.15
N ILE A 355 19.69 56.60 28.09
CA ILE A 355 20.05 55.90 26.84
C ILE A 355 21.25 54.97 27.08
N ILE A 356 22.23 55.39 27.89
CA ILE A 356 23.39 54.57 28.25
C ILE A 356 22.95 53.42 29.16
N GLU A 357 22.14 53.65 30.18
CA GLU A 357 21.59 52.59 31.06
C GLU A 357 20.73 51.60 30.28
N SER A 358 19.85 52.07 29.39
CA SER A 358 19.03 51.19 28.54
C SER A 358 19.88 50.42 27.53
N ARG A 359 20.96 51.01 27.00
CA ARG A 359 21.94 50.30 26.15
C ARG A 359 22.77 49.29 26.93
N ILE A 360 23.18 49.59 28.16
CA ILE A 360 23.89 48.64 29.04
C ILE A 360 22.95 47.48 29.40
N LEU A 361 21.69 47.76 29.74
CA LEU A 361 20.70 46.74 30.04
C LEU A 361 20.38 45.87 28.81
N ASN A 362 20.27 46.47 27.62
CA ASN A 362 20.09 45.73 26.38
C ASN A 362 21.34 44.91 26.02
N GLN A 363 22.54 45.43 26.25
CA GLN A 363 23.79 44.70 26.06
C GLN A 363 23.91 43.52 27.04
N GLN A 364 23.48 43.69 28.30
CA GLN A 364 23.41 42.61 29.28
C GLN A 364 22.36 41.55 28.90
N LYS A 365 21.18 41.95 28.44
CA LYS A 365 20.16 41.04 27.90
C LYS A 365 20.69 40.27 26.69
N LEU A 366 21.35 40.95 25.76
CA LEU A 366 21.93 40.34 24.57
C LEU A 366 23.06 39.37 24.95
N ASN A 367 23.93 39.73 25.90
CA ASN A 367 24.97 38.86 26.42
C ASN A 367 24.39 37.62 27.12
N ASN A 368 23.30 37.76 27.87
CA ASN A 368 22.61 36.62 28.48
C ASN A 368 21.94 35.72 27.44
N ILE A 369 21.38 36.28 26.37
CA ILE A 369 20.84 35.52 25.24
C ILE A 369 21.96 34.80 24.48
N VAL A 370 23.08 35.45 24.23
CA VAL A 370 24.27 34.83 23.62
C VAL A 370 24.82 33.74 24.52
N LYS A 371 24.86 33.94 25.84
CA LYS A 371 25.30 32.93 26.81
C LYS A 371 24.35 31.73 26.84
N ALA A 372 23.03 31.95 26.84
CA ALA A 372 22.04 30.88 26.77
C ALA A 372 22.08 30.13 25.43
N LYS A 373 22.28 30.83 24.30
CA LYS A 373 22.45 30.21 22.97
C LYS A 373 23.77 29.45 22.85
N THR A 374 24.85 29.97 23.41
CA THR A 374 26.16 29.29 23.41
C THR A 374 26.19 28.11 24.37
N GLU A 375 25.49 28.17 25.50
CA GLU A 375 25.25 27.02 26.39
C GLU A 375 24.36 25.98 25.70
N LYS A 376 23.30 26.38 24.98
CA LYS A 376 22.53 25.47 24.11
C LYS A 376 23.38 24.83 23.01
N LEU A 377 24.26 25.59 22.34
CA LEU A 377 25.21 25.08 21.33
C LEU A 377 26.25 24.13 21.93
N LYS A 378 26.78 24.43 23.12
CA LYS A 378 27.69 23.54 23.85
C LYS A 378 26.98 22.27 24.31
N LYS A 379 25.71 22.35 24.70
CA LYS A 379 24.87 21.20 25.04
C LYS A 379 24.58 20.34 23.80
N TYR A 380 24.22 20.96 22.68
CA TYR A 380 24.05 20.31 21.38
C TYR A 380 25.32 19.58 20.92
N ASN A 381 26.49 20.22 21.06
CA ASN A 381 27.79 19.60 20.74
C ASN A 381 28.21 18.53 21.75
N SER A 382 27.61 18.49 22.95
CA SER A 382 27.85 17.43 23.94
C SER A 382 26.88 16.25 23.85
N GLU A 383 25.72 16.42 23.18
CA GLU A 383 24.70 15.37 23.04
C GLU A 383 25.01 14.35 21.93
N VAL A 384 25.91 14.67 21.00
CA VAL A 384 26.48 13.69 20.06
C VAL A 384 27.91 13.41 20.49
N ASN A 385 28.09 12.42 21.36
CA ASN A 385 29.40 12.01 21.84
C ASN A 385 30.18 11.33 20.70
N PHE A 386 30.89 12.13 19.90
CA PHE A 386 31.69 11.68 18.75
C PHE A 386 32.63 10.51 19.11
N ASN A 387 33.10 10.45 20.36
CA ASN A 387 33.94 9.37 20.84
C ASN A 387 33.19 8.03 20.96
N ASP A 388 31.90 8.03 21.30
CA ASP A 388 31.11 6.81 21.39
C ASP A 388 30.70 6.32 19.99
N LEU A 389 30.37 7.24 19.06
CA LEU A 389 30.19 6.90 17.65
C LEU A 389 31.47 6.28 17.05
N LYS A 390 32.63 6.88 17.34
CA LYS A 390 33.92 6.37 16.87
C LYS A 390 34.25 4.99 17.44
N LYS A 391 33.90 4.73 18.71
CA LYS A 391 34.03 3.39 19.31
C LYS A 391 33.11 2.38 18.63
N GLN A 392 31.83 2.71 18.44
CA GLN A 392 30.88 1.84 17.73
C GLN A 392 31.35 1.55 16.30
N TYR A 393 31.81 2.57 15.58
CA TYR A 393 32.37 2.42 14.24
C TYR A 393 33.58 1.49 14.21
N ASN A 394 34.51 1.62 15.16
CA ASN A 394 35.67 0.73 15.24
C ASN A 394 35.29 -0.72 15.57
N ILE A 395 34.28 -0.93 16.43
CA ILE A 395 33.74 -2.27 16.72
C ILE A 395 33.13 -2.87 15.45
N LEU A 396 32.28 -2.11 14.75
CA LEU A 396 31.67 -2.51 13.48
C LEU A 396 32.69 -2.87 12.41
N ILE A 397 33.75 -2.08 12.23
CA ILE A 397 34.82 -2.42 11.27
C ILE A 397 35.50 -3.73 11.64
N ASN A 398 35.80 -3.93 12.92
CA ASN A 398 36.46 -5.14 13.35
C ASN A 398 35.56 -6.36 13.11
N ASP A 399 34.27 -6.24 13.45
CA ASP A 399 33.27 -7.28 13.21
C ASP A 399 33.14 -7.59 11.71
N ILE A 400 33.05 -6.57 10.85
CA ILE A 400 33.04 -6.71 9.38
C ILE A 400 34.29 -7.48 8.91
N ASN A 401 35.48 -7.11 9.37
CA ASN A 401 36.72 -7.79 8.98
C ASN A 401 36.75 -9.25 9.43
N THR A 402 36.24 -9.55 10.62
CA THR A 402 36.17 -10.94 11.11
C THR A 402 35.15 -11.78 10.33
N LEU A 403 34.00 -11.20 10.01
CA LEU A 403 32.94 -11.85 9.23
C LEU A 403 33.38 -12.07 7.79
N GLN A 404 34.04 -11.10 7.18
CA GLN A 404 34.55 -11.20 5.81
C GLN A 404 35.55 -12.37 5.68
N LYS A 405 36.50 -12.50 6.62
CA LYS A 405 37.40 -13.66 6.66
C LYS A 405 36.66 -14.99 6.80
N LYS A 406 35.60 -15.06 7.61
CA LYS A 406 34.78 -16.28 7.74
C LYS A 406 34.06 -16.60 6.44
N VAL A 407 33.48 -15.60 5.79
CA VAL A 407 32.78 -15.74 4.50
C VAL A 407 33.75 -16.20 3.42
N ASP A 408 34.94 -15.63 3.33
CA ASP A 408 35.94 -16.02 2.34
C ASP A 408 36.40 -17.47 2.54
N ASN A 409 36.65 -17.88 3.80
CA ASN A 409 36.97 -19.27 4.13
C ASN A 409 35.83 -20.25 3.75
N GLU A 410 34.57 -19.89 4.01
CA GLU A 410 33.42 -20.73 3.63
C GLU A 410 33.20 -20.75 2.11
N LYS A 411 33.45 -19.65 1.40
CA LYS A 411 33.43 -19.60 -0.07
C LYS A 411 34.47 -20.52 -0.67
N GLU A 412 35.69 -20.53 -0.14
CA GLU A 412 36.75 -21.45 -0.59
C GLU A 412 36.36 -22.91 -0.37
N LYS A 413 35.78 -23.24 0.79
CA LYS A 413 35.24 -24.58 1.06
C LYS A 413 34.12 -24.94 0.09
N LEU A 414 33.16 -24.04 -0.13
CA LEU A 414 32.03 -24.25 -1.05
C LEU A 414 32.51 -24.48 -2.50
N ASN A 415 33.45 -23.65 -2.98
CA ASN A 415 34.06 -23.80 -4.30
C ASN A 415 34.84 -25.12 -4.45
N SER A 416 35.38 -25.68 -3.36
CA SER A 416 36.03 -26.98 -3.38
C SER A 416 35.04 -28.16 -3.52
N ILE A 417 33.78 -27.97 -3.12
CA ILE A 417 32.71 -28.98 -3.10
C ILE A 417 31.83 -28.93 -4.38
N LEU A 418 31.58 -27.73 -4.92
CA LEU A 418 30.72 -27.47 -6.07
C LEU A 418 30.99 -28.33 -7.33
N PRO A 419 32.24 -28.74 -7.67
CA PRO A 419 32.49 -29.61 -8.83
C PRO A 419 31.91 -31.03 -8.69
N GLN A 420 31.55 -31.48 -7.48
CA GLN A 420 31.13 -32.87 -7.21
C GLN A 420 29.62 -33.08 -7.02
N SER A 421 28.83 -32.00 -6.85
CA SER A 421 27.38 -32.08 -6.59
C SER A 421 26.60 -31.06 -7.42
N LEU A 422 26.34 -31.39 -8.68
CA LEU A 422 25.51 -30.61 -9.62
C LEU A 422 24.01 -30.63 -9.30
N HIS A 423 23.60 -31.36 -8.28
CA HIS A 423 22.23 -31.42 -7.76
C HIS A 423 22.25 -31.03 -6.28
N LEU A 424 22.41 -29.74 -5.98
CA LEU A 424 21.91 -29.20 -4.74
C LEU A 424 20.41 -29.06 -4.96
N ASP A 425 19.63 -29.93 -4.31
CA ASP A 425 18.17 -29.95 -4.39
C ASP A 425 17.60 -28.55 -4.17
N ASP A 426 16.58 -28.19 -4.97
CA ASP A 426 15.86 -26.91 -5.07
C ASP A 426 15.11 -26.46 -3.79
N GLN A 427 15.59 -26.78 -2.58
CA GLN A 427 14.75 -26.82 -1.37
C GLN A 427 14.96 -25.69 -0.35
N PHE A 428 15.84 -24.73 -0.58
CA PHE A 428 15.97 -23.59 0.35
C PHE A 428 15.80 -22.26 -0.37
N ASP A 429 14.72 -21.56 -0.04
CA ASP A 429 14.55 -20.14 -0.33
C ASP A 429 15.64 -19.37 0.45
N LEU A 430 16.71 -18.99 -0.24
CA LEU A 430 17.86 -18.28 0.35
C LEU A 430 17.53 -16.84 0.79
N PHE A 431 16.43 -16.31 0.27
CA PHE A 431 15.90 -14.98 0.54
C PHE A 431 14.39 -15.00 0.33
N HIS A 432 13.69 -14.01 0.88
CA HIS A 432 12.23 -13.95 0.82
C HIS A 432 11.78 -12.81 -0.08
N ILE A 433 10.87 -13.11 -1.01
CA ILE A 433 10.19 -12.12 -1.83
C ILE A 433 8.76 -11.93 -1.33
N LYS A 434 8.41 -10.70 -1.00
CA LYS A 434 7.03 -10.28 -0.88
C LYS A 434 6.66 -9.51 -2.14
N GLN A 435 5.63 -9.98 -2.83
CA GLN A 435 5.17 -9.39 -4.07
C GLN A 435 3.72 -8.92 -3.93
N ARG A 436 3.44 -7.73 -4.46
CA ARG A 436 2.10 -7.18 -4.58
C ARG A 436 1.85 -6.75 -6.02
N PHE A 437 0.68 -7.08 -6.54
CA PHE A 437 0.24 -6.69 -7.87
C PHE A 437 -1.21 -6.25 -7.78
N GLU A 438 -1.41 -4.94 -7.66
CA GLU A 438 -2.73 -4.36 -7.42
C GLU A 438 -3.06 -3.27 -8.43
N LEU A 439 -4.34 -3.15 -8.72
CA LEU A 439 -4.89 -2.17 -9.63
C LEU A 439 -4.96 -0.82 -8.91
N ASP A 440 -4.25 0.16 -9.43
CA ASP A 440 -4.36 1.54 -8.99
C ASP A 440 -5.37 2.29 -9.86
N SER A 441 -6.42 2.80 -9.20
CA SER A 441 -7.50 3.54 -9.83
C SER A 441 -7.13 4.98 -10.19
N SER A 442 -6.19 5.63 -9.48
CA SER A 442 -5.76 7.01 -9.81
C SER A 442 -4.89 7.02 -11.06
N GLU A 443 -3.85 6.19 -11.07
CA GLU A 443 -2.87 6.11 -12.16
C GLU A 443 -3.33 5.25 -13.35
N LYS A 444 -4.50 4.60 -13.22
CA LYS A 444 -5.08 3.69 -14.23
C LYS A 444 -4.10 2.60 -14.68
N CYS A 445 -3.30 2.09 -13.75
CA CYS A 445 -2.26 1.10 -13.99
C CYS A 445 -2.23 0.05 -12.88
N TYR A 446 -1.43 -1.00 -13.05
CA TYR A 446 -1.12 -1.91 -11.96
C TYR A 446 0.20 -1.52 -11.31
N ALA A 447 0.20 -1.36 -9.99
CA ALA A 447 1.41 -1.24 -9.21
C ALA A 447 1.96 -2.64 -8.91
N LEU A 448 3.12 -2.97 -9.47
CA LEU A 448 3.92 -4.13 -9.12
C LEU A 448 4.98 -3.71 -8.11
N ILE A 449 4.85 -4.20 -6.88
CA ILE A 449 5.80 -3.94 -5.79
C ILE A 449 6.47 -5.25 -5.43
N ILE A 450 7.80 -5.26 -5.43
CA ILE A 450 8.63 -6.38 -5.05
C ILE A 450 9.52 -5.93 -3.90
N ASP A 451 9.28 -6.52 -2.71
CA ASP A 451 10.08 -6.33 -1.51
C ASP A 451 10.93 -7.58 -1.27
N THR A 452 12.20 -7.37 -0.94
CA THR A 452 13.14 -8.43 -0.56
C THR A 452 13.81 -8.13 0.77
N ASP A 453 14.31 -9.17 1.44
CA ASP A 453 15.11 -9.04 2.66
C ASP A 453 16.60 -8.83 2.39
N ILE A 454 17.02 -9.03 1.14
CA ILE A 454 18.38 -8.79 0.63
C ILE A 454 18.30 -7.80 -0.54
N PRO A 455 19.24 -6.84 -0.68
CA PRO A 455 19.21 -5.87 -1.76
C PRO A 455 19.14 -6.50 -3.15
N ILE A 456 18.28 -5.94 -4.00
CA ILE A 456 18.03 -6.42 -5.35
C ILE A 456 19.13 -5.89 -6.27
N GLN A 457 19.70 -6.77 -7.09
CA GLN A 457 20.63 -6.39 -8.15
C GLN A 457 19.86 -6.02 -9.43
N SER A 458 19.01 -6.93 -9.88
CA SER A 458 18.25 -6.78 -11.11
C SER A 458 17.01 -7.66 -11.10
N ILE A 459 15.99 -7.23 -11.85
CA ILE A 459 14.76 -7.97 -12.06
C ILE A 459 14.58 -8.19 -13.55
N PHE A 460 14.34 -9.45 -13.95
CA PHE A 460 14.03 -9.79 -15.33
C PHE A 460 12.56 -10.15 -15.46
N PHE A 461 11.93 -9.66 -16.54
CA PHE A 461 10.54 -9.94 -16.86
C PHE A 461 10.49 -10.74 -18.16
N LYS A 462 9.58 -11.72 -18.22
CA LYS A 462 9.23 -12.43 -19.46
C LYS A 462 7.73 -12.63 -19.55
N CYS A 463 7.12 -12.22 -20.66
CA CYS A 463 5.72 -12.50 -20.97
C CYS A 463 5.49 -12.69 -22.48
N ASN A 464 4.37 -13.31 -22.84
CA ASN A 464 4.00 -13.69 -24.21
C ASN A 464 2.82 -12.87 -24.77
N PHE A 465 2.58 -11.68 -24.22
CA PHE A 465 1.51 -10.78 -24.65
C PHE A 465 1.98 -9.32 -24.53
N PRO A 466 1.41 -8.40 -25.32
CA PRO A 466 1.82 -7.00 -25.30
C PRO A 466 1.48 -6.33 -23.97
N ILE A 467 2.50 -5.73 -23.37
CA ILE A 467 2.39 -4.99 -22.12
C ILE A 467 3.37 -3.81 -22.13
N VAL A 468 3.02 -2.74 -21.42
CA VAL A 468 3.93 -1.62 -21.20
C VAL A 468 4.29 -1.54 -19.73
N ILE A 469 5.58 -1.38 -19.42
CA ILE A 469 6.10 -1.29 -18.06
C ILE A 469 6.85 0.03 -17.95
N LYS A 470 6.55 0.82 -16.92
CA LYS A 470 7.25 2.07 -16.58
C LYS A 470 7.80 1.98 -15.15
N LYS A 471 8.84 2.77 -14.87
CA LYS A 471 9.27 3.04 -13.50
C LYS A 471 8.28 4.03 -12.88
N GLU A 472 7.98 3.85 -11.60
CA GLU A 472 7.19 4.83 -10.84
C GLU A 472 8.06 6.06 -10.52
N ASN A 473 7.56 7.24 -10.82
CA ASN A 473 8.22 8.52 -10.56
C ASN A 473 7.46 9.21 -9.42
N HIS A 474 7.85 8.99 -8.16
CA HIS A 474 7.34 9.82 -7.06
C HIS A 474 8.26 11.03 -6.87
N SER A 475 7.75 12.24 -7.08
CA SER A 475 8.46 13.52 -6.86
C SER A 475 8.83 13.76 -5.39
N ASP A 476 8.09 13.15 -4.46
CA ASP A 476 8.14 13.49 -3.03
C ASP A 476 9.01 12.53 -2.20
N ILE A 477 9.44 11.43 -2.79
CA ILE A 477 10.42 10.54 -2.18
C ILE A 477 11.78 10.97 -2.71
N ILE A 478 12.57 11.62 -1.85
CA ILE A 478 14.00 11.84 -2.09
C ILE A 478 14.70 10.48 -1.96
N ASP A 479 14.39 9.56 -2.85
CA ASP A 479 15.15 8.33 -3.01
C ASP A 479 16.39 8.69 -3.84
N ASN A 480 17.52 8.06 -3.55
CA ASN A 480 18.71 8.07 -4.41
C ASN A 480 18.46 7.30 -5.74
N ASP A 481 17.22 7.25 -6.19
CA ASP A 481 16.67 6.36 -7.20
C ASP A 481 16.82 6.89 -8.63
N GLU A 482 17.40 8.08 -8.83
CA GLU A 482 17.73 8.61 -10.17
C GLU A 482 18.69 7.69 -10.97
N ILE A 483 19.26 6.64 -10.35
CA ILE A 483 20.25 5.73 -10.95
C ILE A 483 19.62 4.45 -11.55
N GLY A 484 18.37 4.11 -11.20
CA GLY A 484 17.72 2.89 -11.68
C GLY A 484 17.39 2.95 -13.18
N SER A 485 17.86 1.97 -13.97
CA SER A 485 17.61 1.93 -15.42
C SER A 485 16.72 0.76 -15.82
N LEU A 486 15.64 1.06 -16.54
CA LEU A 486 14.73 0.07 -17.13
C LEU A 486 15.05 -0.08 -18.62
N LYS A 487 15.36 -1.29 -19.06
CA LYS A 487 15.56 -1.64 -20.47
C LYS A 487 14.58 -2.72 -20.88
N ILE A 488 13.70 -2.41 -21.83
CA ILE A 488 12.69 -3.35 -22.34
C ILE A 488 13.09 -3.76 -23.76
N ASN A 489 13.23 -5.06 -23.98
CA ASN A 489 13.54 -5.66 -25.27
C ASN A 489 12.33 -6.47 -25.77
N ILE A 490 11.78 -6.07 -26.91
CA ILE A 490 10.72 -6.82 -27.59
C ILE A 490 11.39 -7.76 -28.58
N SER A 491 11.19 -9.07 -28.42
CA SER A 491 11.65 -10.08 -29.37
C SER A 491 10.45 -10.82 -29.94
N SER A 492 10.34 -10.91 -31.26
CA SER A 492 9.36 -11.76 -31.92
C SER A 492 10.08 -12.93 -32.57
N ASN A 493 9.95 -14.13 -32.00
CA ASN A 493 10.41 -15.35 -32.66
C ASN A 493 9.27 -15.92 -33.53
N GLU A 494 9.59 -16.57 -34.65
CA GLU A 494 8.58 -17.20 -35.53
C GLU A 494 7.68 -18.23 -34.83
N ARG A 495 8.13 -18.79 -33.69
CA ARG A 495 7.39 -19.77 -32.88
C ARG A 495 6.53 -19.17 -31.76
N GLU A 496 6.88 -17.98 -31.28
CA GLU A 496 6.17 -17.28 -30.20
C GLU A 496 5.81 -15.89 -30.70
N LYS A 497 4.52 -15.68 -31.04
CA LYS A 497 3.98 -14.36 -31.37
C LYS A 497 4.25 -13.42 -30.18
N TYR A 498 5.30 -12.61 -30.30
CA TYR A 498 5.79 -11.64 -29.32
C TYR A 498 6.20 -12.23 -27.94
N SER A 499 7.51 -12.29 -27.70
CA SER A 499 8.11 -12.47 -26.37
C SER A 499 8.62 -11.11 -25.86
N TYR A 500 7.91 -10.56 -24.89
CA TYR A 500 8.30 -9.34 -24.20
C TYR A 500 9.24 -9.70 -23.06
N SER A 501 10.46 -9.18 -23.15
CA SER A 501 11.47 -9.35 -22.11
C SER A 501 11.94 -7.99 -21.61
N GLY A 502 12.16 -7.86 -20.31
CA GLY A 502 12.66 -6.61 -19.74
C GLY A 502 13.68 -6.89 -18.66
N THR A 503 14.62 -5.98 -18.50
CA THR A 503 15.56 -5.97 -17.38
C THR A 503 15.46 -4.62 -16.69
N TYR A 504 15.15 -4.68 -15.40
CA TYR A 504 15.23 -3.53 -14.51
C TYR A 504 16.46 -3.69 -13.62
N ILE A 505 17.37 -2.71 -13.66
CA ILE A 505 18.54 -2.68 -12.79
C ILE A 505 18.19 -1.77 -11.62
N CYS A 506 18.16 -2.34 -10.42
CA CYS A 506 17.83 -1.60 -9.21
C CYS A 506 19.00 -0.69 -8.79
N PRO A 507 18.72 0.46 -8.16
CA PRO A 507 19.74 1.26 -7.49
C PRO A 507 20.49 0.45 -6.40
N PRO A 508 21.71 0.88 -6.03
CA PRO A 508 22.50 0.16 -5.02
C PRO A 508 21.78 0.15 -3.67
N ASN A 509 21.79 -1.00 -3.01
CA ASN A 509 21.14 -1.25 -1.70
C ASN A 509 19.60 -1.16 -1.68
N SER A 510 18.92 -1.10 -2.83
CA SER A 510 17.46 -1.11 -2.88
C SER A 510 16.90 -2.48 -2.46
N LEU A 511 16.08 -2.48 -1.41
CA LEU A 511 15.31 -3.66 -0.96
C LEU A 511 13.92 -3.75 -1.59
N LYS A 512 13.53 -2.69 -2.28
CA LYS A 512 12.20 -2.52 -2.85
C LYS A 512 12.32 -2.07 -4.30
N ALA A 513 11.52 -2.66 -5.17
CA ALA A 513 11.35 -2.22 -6.54
C ALA A 513 9.85 -1.99 -6.81
N ARG A 514 9.52 -0.81 -7.32
CA ARG A 514 8.17 -0.44 -7.72
C ARG A 514 8.12 -0.17 -9.22
N LEU A 515 7.19 -0.85 -9.91
CA LEU A 515 7.01 -0.73 -11.35
C LEU A 515 5.53 -0.58 -11.67
N GLN A 516 5.23 0.32 -12.58
CA GLN A 516 3.88 0.51 -13.09
C GLN A 516 3.69 -0.33 -14.35
N ILE A 517 2.65 -1.14 -14.35
CA ILE A 517 2.31 -2.05 -15.44
C ILE A 517 1.01 -1.61 -16.07
N TYR A 518 1.05 -1.37 -17.38
CA TYR A 518 -0.08 -0.91 -18.16
C TYR A 518 -0.55 -2.04 -19.09
N PRO A 519 -1.55 -2.83 -18.68
CA PRO A 519 -2.12 -3.84 -19.54
C PRO A 519 -3.02 -3.21 -20.61
N ILE A 520 -3.24 -3.99 -21.66
CA ILE A 520 -4.18 -3.72 -22.75
C ILE A 520 -5.37 -4.67 -22.57
N GLU A 521 -6.59 -4.16 -22.65
CA GLU A 521 -7.80 -4.95 -22.47
C GLU A 521 -7.90 -6.09 -23.50
N GLY A 522 -8.28 -7.29 -23.05
CA GLY A 522 -8.35 -8.48 -23.89
C GLY A 522 -7.00 -9.17 -24.17
N LYS A 523 -5.87 -8.56 -23.79
CA LYS A 523 -4.55 -9.20 -23.80
C LYS A 523 -4.23 -9.69 -22.39
N TYR A 524 -4.01 -10.99 -22.26
CA TYR A 524 -3.85 -11.65 -20.96
C TYR A 524 -2.77 -12.72 -21.01
N GLY A 525 -2.26 -13.08 -19.84
CA GLY A 525 -1.25 -14.11 -19.68
C GLY A 525 -0.50 -13.97 -18.38
N THR A 526 0.60 -14.70 -18.27
CA THR A 526 1.46 -14.70 -17.09
C THR A 526 2.73 -13.89 -17.35
N ILE A 527 3.07 -13.01 -16.42
CA ILE A 527 4.37 -12.33 -16.37
C ILE A 527 5.25 -13.12 -15.41
N ASN A 528 6.32 -13.70 -15.95
CA ASN A 528 7.35 -14.36 -15.15
C ASN A 528 8.39 -13.30 -14.74
N ILE A 529 8.67 -13.24 -13.44
CA ILE A 529 9.54 -12.26 -12.82
C ILE A 529 10.68 -13.01 -12.15
N TYR A 530 11.91 -12.76 -12.59
CA TYR A 530 13.11 -13.34 -12.02
C TYR A 530 13.81 -12.27 -11.20
N VAL A 531 13.79 -12.42 -9.88
CA VAL A 531 14.44 -11.47 -8.96
C VAL A 531 15.83 -11.99 -8.64
N VAL A 532 16.84 -11.17 -8.95
CA VAL A 532 18.26 -11.48 -8.68
C VAL A 532 18.73 -10.58 -7.55
N PRO A 533 18.96 -11.12 -6.34
CA PRO A 533 19.53 -10.35 -5.24
C PRO A 533 21.05 -10.26 -5.35
N ASN A 534 21.64 -9.32 -4.61
CA ASN A 534 23.09 -9.19 -4.42
C ASN A 534 23.61 -10.26 -3.43
N THR A 535 23.52 -11.53 -3.79
CA THR A 535 24.03 -12.67 -2.99
C THR A 535 25.27 -13.30 -3.60
N THR A 536 26.03 -14.02 -2.77
CA THR A 536 27.11 -14.90 -3.22
C THR A 536 26.90 -16.30 -2.63
N PRO A 537 26.61 -17.34 -3.43
CA PRO A 537 26.58 -17.37 -4.90
C PRO A 537 25.43 -16.54 -5.51
N PRO A 538 25.54 -16.13 -6.79
CA PRO A 538 24.45 -15.48 -7.48
C PRO A 538 23.31 -16.48 -7.62
N THR A 539 22.14 -16.09 -7.13
CA THR A 539 20.93 -16.90 -7.20
C THR A 539 19.80 -16.06 -7.77
N TYR A 540 18.70 -16.70 -8.14
CA TYR A 540 17.49 -16.00 -8.53
C TYR A 540 16.30 -16.77 -7.99
N GLN A 541 15.20 -16.07 -7.72
CA GLN A 541 13.92 -16.69 -7.40
C GLN A 541 12.90 -16.24 -8.45
N LEU A 542 12.14 -17.20 -8.96
CA LEU A 542 11.10 -16.99 -9.96
C LEU A 542 9.78 -16.75 -9.25
N THR A 543 9.15 -15.61 -9.51
CA THR A 543 7.77 -15.30 -9.13
C THR A 543 6.94 -15.06 -10.38
N SER A 544 5.60 -15.12 -10.28
CA SER A 544 4.74 -14.87 -11.43
C SER A 544 3.50 -14.08 -11.07
N VAL A 545 3.05 -13.27 -12.01
CA VAL A 545 1.81 -12.49 -11.96
C VAL A 545 0.90 -12.92 -13.09
N ILE A 546 -0.40 -12.98 -12.83
CA ILE A 546 -1.41 -13.20 -13.88
C ILE A 546 -2.07 -11.86 -14.22
N VAL A 547 -1.91 -11.42 -15.47
CA VAL A 547 -2.72 -10.32 -16.02
C VAL A 547 -4.01 -10.92 -16.55
N LYS A 548 -5.13 -10.52 -15.95
CA LYS A 548 -6.47 -11.00 -16.31
C LYS A 548 -6.95 -10.35 -17.62
N PRO A 549 -7.83 -11.00 -18.39
CA PRO A 549 -8.38 -10.45 -19.63
C PRO A 549 -9.09 -9.12 -19.48
N LEU A 550 -9.93 -8.99 -18.46
CA LEU A 550 -10.59 -7.74 -18.06
C LEU A 550 -9.86 -7.14 -16.85
N SER A 551 -8.54 -6.98 -16.98
CA SER A 551 -7.67 -6.48 -15.91
C SER A 551 -7.98 -5.03 -15.49
N LEU A 552 -8.52 -4.21 -16.40
CA LEU A 552 -8.84 -2.81 -16.10
C LEU A 552 -10.21 -2.61 -15.43
N HIS A 553 -10.85 -3.69 -14.99
CA HIS A 553 -12.13 -3.64 -14.30
C HIS A 553 -11.93 -3.79 -12.78
N GLU A 554 -12.45 -2.86 -11.99
CA GLU A 554 -12.50 -2.97 -10.53
C GLU A 554 -13.85 -3.60 -10.14
N ARG A 555 -13.85 -4.46 -9.10
CA ARG A 555 -15.11 -4.93 -8.51
C ARG A 555 -15.72 -3.81 -7.69
N VAL A 556 -16.98 -3.52 -7.99
CA VAL A 556 -17.75 -2.43 -7.38
C VAL A 556 -19.07 -2.98 -6.83
N ARG A 557 -19.80 -2.13 -6.12
CA ARG A 557 -21.16 -2.44 -5.68
C ARG A 557 -22.20 -2.01 -6.70
N GLU A 558 -23.44 -2.44 -6.46
CA GLU A 558 -24.60 -2.08 -7.26
C GLU A 558 -24.83 -0.56 -7.31
N ASN A 559 -24.68 0.13 -6.18
CA ASN A 559 -24.86 1.58 -6.05
C ASN A 559 -23.74 2.41 -6.70
N GLU A 560 -22.58 1.81 -6.99
CA GLU A 560 -21.42 2.46 -7.60
C GLU A 560 -21.46 2.38 -9.14
N ILE A 561 -22.37 1.58 -9.69
CA ILE A 561 -22.59 1.48 -11.13
C ILE A 561 -23.68 2.48 -11.56
N GLY A 562 -23.56 2.98 -12.79
CA GLY A 562 -24.62 3.76 -13.44
C GLY A 562 -25.94 2.97 -13.56
N ASN A 563 -26.94 3.54 -14.23
CA ASN A 563 -28.23 2.87 -14.35
C ASN A 563 -28.08 1.51 -15.05
N ILE A 564 -28.27 0.41 -14.30
CA ILE A 564 -28.14 -0.96 -14.81
C ILE A 564 -29.10 -1.23 -15.98
N ASN A 565 -30.20 -0.48 -16.07
CA ASN A 565 -31.11 -0.56 -17.21
C ASN A 565 -30.44 -0.16 -18.55
N ASP A 566 -29.33 0.57 -18.50
CA ASP A 566 -28.57 0.97 -19.68
C ASP A 566 -27.66 -0.17 -20.17
N PHE A 567 -27.56 -1.29 -19.44
CA PHE A 567 -26.72 -2.44 -19.78
C PHE A 567 -27.49 -3.37 -20.72
N THR A 568 -27.77 -2.88 -21.92
CA THR A 568 -28.64 -3.59 -22.88
C THR A 568 -27.89 -4.64 -23.70
N ASN A 569 -26.55 -4.57 -23.84
CA ASN A 569 -25.80 -5.66 -24.45
C ASN A 569 -25.78 -6.87 -23.51
N ARG A 570 -25.99 -8.07 -24.05
CA ARG A 570 -26.10 -9.30 -23.27
C ARG A 570 -25.28 -10.43 -23.87
N PHE A 571 -24.80 -11.31 -22.99
CA PHE A 571 -24.20 -12.57 -23.35
C PHE A 571 -24.70 -13.66 -22.40
N PRO A 572 -25.89 -14.25 -22.68
CA PRO A 572 -26.44 -15.35 -21.91
C PRO A 572 -25.78 -16.67 -22.28
N ILE A 573 -25.45 -17.46 -21.27
CA ILE A 573 -24.86 -18.79 -21.37
C ILE A 573 -25.73 -19.76 -20.58
N LYS A 574 -26.24 -20.79 -21.25
CA LYS A 574 -26.98 -21.88 -20.61
C LYS A 574 -26.37 -23.21 -21.00
N GLY A 575 -26.12 -24.08 -20.03
CA GLY A 575 -25.57 -25.42 -20.29
C GLY A 575 -25.18 -26.16 -19.03
N ASP A 576 -24.49 -27.29 -19.20
CA ASP A 576 -24.09 -28.16 -18.08
C ASP A 576 -22.82 -27.64 -17.38
N LEU A 577 -23.00 -26.61 -16.55
CA LEU A 577 -21.95 -25.95 -15.78
C LEU A 577 -22.24 -26.04 -14.28
N SER A 578 -21.27 -26.56 -13.54
CA SER A 578 -21.29 -26.51 -12.07
C SER A 578 -20.92 -25.11 -11.56
N LEU A 579 -21.43 -24.72 -10.39
CA LEU A 579 -21.11 -23.42 -9.77
C LEU A 579 -19.59 -23.21 -9.60
N SER A 580 -18.85 -24.25 -9.21
CA SER A 580 -17.39 -24.15 -9.05
C SER A 580 -16.66 -23.89 -10.37
N GLU A 581 -17.14 -24.44 -11.49
CA GLU A 581 -16.58 -24.16 -12.81
C GLU A 581 -16.90 -22.72 -13.25
N ILE A 582 -18.12 -22.26 -12.98
CA ILE A 582 -18.55 -20.88 -13.24
C ILE A 582 -17.70 -19.89 -12.44
N GLN A 583 -17.53 -20.11 -11.12
CA GLN A 583 -16.70 -19.24 -10.29
C GLN A 583 -15.26 -19.20 -10.78
N LYS A 584 -14.67 -20.38 -11.05
CA LYS A 584 -13.32 -20.47 -11.58
C LYS A 584 -13.21 -19.79 -12.95
N PHE A 585 -14.28 -19.72 -13.72
CA PHE A 585 -14.29 -18.98 -14.98
C PHE A 585 -14.28 -17.46 -14.73
N ILE A 586 -15.17 -16.96 -13.87
CA ILE A 586 -15.29 -15.53 -13.54
C ILE A 586 -13.98 -15.03 -12.89
N SER A 587 -13.41 -15.79 -11.94
CA SER A 587 -12.15 -15.45 -11.27
C SER A 587 -10.93 -15.47 -12.20
N ASN A 588 -11.02 -16.13 -13.36
CA ASN A 588 -10.00 -16.08 -14.40
C ASN A 588 -10.18 -14.88 -15.36
N CYS A 589 -11.37 -14.29 -15.43
CA CYS A 589 -11.66 -13.16 -16.31
C CYS A 589 -11.46 -11.81 -15.63
N PHE A 590 -11.90 -11.71 -14.37
CA PHE A 590 -11.90 -10.46 -13.59
C PHE A 590 -10.91 -10.52 -12.43
N PRO A 591 -10.34 -9.36 -12.02
CA PRO A 591 -9.61 -9.26 -10.77
C PRO A 591 -10.57 -9.21 -9.56
N GLN A 592 -10.03 -9.42 -8.36
CA GLN A 592 -10.76 -9.28 -7.08
C GLN A 592 -12.01 -10.17 -6.93
N VAL A 593 -12.02 -11.33 -7.58
CA VAL A 593 -13.05 -12.37 -7.41
C VAL A 593 -12.47 -13.56 -6.64
N PRO A 594 -13.13 -14.02 -5.56
CA PRO A 594 -12.71 -15.21 -4.82
C PRO A 594 -12.60 -16.45 -5.71
N GLU A 595 -11.62 -17.31 -5.43
CA GLU A 595 -11.48 -18.57 -6.20
C GLU A 595 -12.52 -19.62 -5.81
N LYS A 596 -12.98 -19.59 -4.56
CA LYS A 596 -13.92 -20.54 -3.98
C LYS A 596 -15.20 -19.81 -3.56
N ILE A 597 -16.31 -20.51 -3.70
CA ILE A 597 -17.61 -20.12 -3.13
C ILE A 597 -17.80 -20.96 -1.87
N HIS A 598 -18.32 -20.34 -0.82
CA HIS A 598 -18.55 -20.98 0.48
C HIS A 598 -20.01 -21.00 0.93
N GLU A 599 -20.86 -20.15 0.34
CA GLU A 599 -22.32 -20.20 0.53
C GLU A 599 -23.01 -21.05 -0.54
N ASP A 600 -24.23 -21.49 -0.24
CA ASP A 600 -25.16 -22.08 -1.21
C ASP A 600 -26.28 -21.07 -1.49
N SER A 601 -25.95 -19.93 -2.09
CA SER A 601 -26.98 -19.01 -2.58
C SER A 601 -27.58 -19.53 -3.89
N SER A 602 -28.86 -19.21 -4.12
CA SER A 602 -29.55 -19.58 -5.36
C SER A 602 -29.06 -18.80 -6.58
N GLU A 603 -28.49 -17.62 -6.34
CA GLU A 603 -28.02 -16.69 -7.35
C GLU A 603 -26.86 -15.86 -6.79
N TYR A 604 -25.87 -15.61 -7.65
CA TYR A 604 -24.71 -14.77 -7.35
C TYR A 604 -24.65 -13.63 -8.36
N VAL A 605 -24.32 -12.44 -7.87
CA VAL A 605 -24.20 -11.24 -8.70
C VAL A 605 -22.88 -10.54 -8.42
N TYR A 606 -22.12 -10.25 -9.47
CA TYR A 606 -20.94 -9.41 -9.43
C TYR A 606 -21.08 -8.21 -10.35
N TYR A 607 -20.58 -7.09 -9.88
CA TYR A 607 -20.62 -5.79 -10.53
C TYR A 607 -19.18 -5.31 -10.73
N PHE A 608 -18.84 -4.92 -11.95
CA PHE A 608 -17.49 -4.46 -12.32
C PHE A 608 -17.58 -3.12 -13.05
N LYS A 609 -16.64 -2.21 -12.76
CA LYS A 609 -16.52 -0.91 -13.43
C LYS A 609 -15.13 -0.76 -14.05
N SER A 610 -15.07 -0.30 -15.29
CA SER A 610 -13.79 0.02 -15.94
C SER A 610 -13.18 1.29 -15.35
N ILE A 611 -11.87 1.27 -15.09
CA ILE A 611 -11.13 2.44 -14.59
C ILE A 611 -10.78 3.45 -15.69
N VAL A 612 -10.84 3.03 -16.96
CA VAL A 612 -10.44 3.86 -18.11
C VAL A 612 -11.61 4.64 -18.67
N ILE A 613 -12.77 4.00 -18.76
CA ILE A 613 -13.99 4.52 -19.39
C ILE A 613 -15.16 4.29 -18.43
N ASP A 614 -16.16 5.18 -18.43
CA ASP A 614 -17.36 5.01 -17.61
C ASP A 614 -18.29 3.92 -18.17
N SER A 615 -17.83 2.68 -18.01
CA SER A 615 -18.48 1.46 -18.46
C SER A 615 -18.43 0.40 -17.36
N GLY A 616 -19.36 -0.55 -17.42
CA GLY A 616 -19.43 -1.62 -16.43
C GLY A 616 -19.94 -2.93 -16.98
N VAL A 617 -19.67 -4.00 -16.24
CA VAL A 617 -20.12 -5.36 -16.54
C VAL A 617 -20.84 -5.91 -15.32
N CYS A 618 -22.07 -6.37 -15.50
CA CYS A 618 -22.82 -7.11 -14.51
C CYS A 618 -22.82 -8.59 -14.90
N CYS A 619 -22.43 -9.44 -13.95
CA CYS A 619 -22.44 -10.90 -14.10
C CYS A 619 -23.43 -11.47 -13.09
N LYS A 620 -24.48 -12.12 -13.59
CA LYS A 620 -25.45 -12.87 -12.78
C LYS A 620 -25.30 -14.34 -13.11
N TYR A 621 -25.21 -15.20 -12.11
CA TYR A 621 -25.07 -16.63 -12.37
C TYR A 621 -25.76 -17.50 -11.32
N ARG A 622 -26.19 -18.66 -11.78
CA ARG A 622 -26.80 -19.75 -11.02
C ARG A 622 -26.30 -21.09 -11.56
N VAL A 623 -26.71 -22.20 -10.95
CA VAL A 623 -26.35 -23.53 -11.44
C VAL A 623 -26.80 -23.67 -12.91
N GLY A 624 -25.86 -23.95 -13.81
CA GLY A 624 -26.13 -24.15 -15.24
C GLY A 624 -26.41 -22.90 -16.08
N GLU A 625 -26.45 -21.70 -15.50
CA GLU A 625 -26.74 -20.47 -16.25
C GLU A 625 -25.88 -19.28 -15.80
N ILE A 626 -25.41 -18.50 -16.76
CA ILE A 626 -24.66 -17.25 -16.56
C ILE A 626 -25.23 -16.20 -17.51
N GLU A 627 -25.45 -14.99 -17.02
CA GLU A 627 -25.81 -13.83 -17.84
C GLU A 627 -24.80 -12.72 -17.59
N PHE A 628 -24.06 -12.35 -18.64
CA PHE A 628 -23.26 -11.12 -18.65
C PHE A 628 -24.04 -10.02 -19.33
N SER A 629 -24.08 -8.84 -18.72
CA SER A 629 -24.70 -7.64 -19.27
C SER A 629 -23.75 -6.45 -19.13
N SER A 630 -23.69 -5.58 -20.15
CA SER A 630 -22.76 -4.45 -20.15
C SER A 630 -23.22 -3.33 -21.08
N ASN A 631 -22.82 -2.10 -20.77
CA ASN A 631 -22.90 -0.98 -21.71
C ASN A 631 -21.73 -0.95 -22.72
N ASN A 632 -20.74 -1.83 -22.57
CA ASN A 632 -19.58 -1.97 -23.46
C ASN A 632 -19.55 -3.37 -24.11
N ILE A 633 -19.80 -3.41 -25.42
CA ILE A 633 -19.79 -4.66 -26.20
C ILE A 633 -18.39 -5.27 -26.32
N THR A 634 -17.31 -4.49 -26.25
CA THR A 634 -15.94 -5.03 -26.40
C THR A 634 -15.58 -5.92 -25.22
N SER A 635 -15.94 -5.52 -23.99
CA SER A 635 -15.70 -6.31 -22.79
C SER A 635 -16.46 -7.64 -22.84
N LEU A 636 -17.71 -7.66 -23.34
CA LEU A 636 -18.46 -8.90 -23.56
C LEU A 636 -17.83 -9.76 -24.67
N SER A 637 -17.33 -9.15 -25.75
CA SER A 637 -16.63 -9.89 -26.81
C SER A 637 -15.34 -10.55 -26.30
N VAL A 638 -14.62 -9.92 -25.38
CA VAL A 638 -13.43 -10.52 -24.75
C VAL A 638 -13.83 -11.77 -23.96
N ILE A 639 -14.90 -11.68 -23.15
CA ILE A 639 -15.45 -12.80 -22.39
C ILE A 639 -15.88 -13.94 -23.34
N TYR A 640 -16.59 -13.60 -24.42
CA TYR A 640 -17.04 -14.54 -25.45
C TYR A 640 -15.86 -15.28 -26.12
N GLU A 641 -14.79 -14.57 -26.52
CA GLU A 641 -13.63 -15.20 -27.17
C GLU A 641 -12.90 -16.18 -26.25
N ILE A 642 -12.80 -15.86 -24.96
CA ILE A 642 -12.15 -16.71 -23.96
C ILE A 642 -12.97 -17.96 -23.69
N LEU A 643 -14.29 -17.79 -23.50
CA LEU A 643 -15.19 -18.92 -23.32
C LEU A 643 -15.23 -19.79 -24.54
N SER A 644 -15.26 -19.22 -25.74
CA SER A 644 -15.23 -19.99 -26.99
C SER A 644 -13.99 -20.88 -27.06
N LYS A 645 -12.81 -20.33 -26.77
CA LYS A 645 -11.55 -21.10 -26.72
C LYS A 645 -11.58 -22.21 -25.66
N LYS A 646 -12.16 -21.94 -24.48
CA LYS A 646 -12.24 -22.89 -23.37
C LYS A 646 -13.30 -23.97 -23.59
N THR A 647 -14.38 -23.64 -24.28
CA THR A 647 -15.43 -24.59 -24.70
C THR A 647 -14.88 -25.60 -25.68
N LEU A 648 -14.09 -25.13 -26.66
CA LEU A 648 -13.39 -25.99 -27.61
C LEU A 648 -12.42 -26.97 -26.93
N SER A 649 -11.84 -26.62 -25.78
CA SER A 649 -10.97 -27.53 -25.03
C SER A 649 -11.71 -28.48 -24.09
N LEU A 650 -12.91 -28.11 -23.61
CA LEU A 650 -13.68 -28.88 -22.63
C LEU A 650 -14.78 -29.77 -23.25
N ASN A 651 -15.05 -29.69 -24.55
CA ASN A 651 -16.07 -30.48 -25.27
C ASN A 651 -17.47 -30.44 -24.61
N LYS A 652 -17.87 -29.30 -24.04
CA LYS A 652 -19.20 -29.10 -23.47
C LYS A 652 -20.16 -28.47 -24.48
N SER A 653 -21.43 -28.86 -24.47
CA SER A 653 -22.49 -28.24 -25.26
C SER A 653 -23.23 -27.17 -24.47
N PHE A 654 -23.44 -26.02 -25.09
CA PHE A 654 -24.24 -24.92 -24.54
C PHE A 654 -25.55 -24.77 -25.34
N GLU A 655 -26.66 -24.59 -24.64
CA GLU A 655 -27.98 -24.34 -25.22
C GLU A 655 -28.13 -22.89 -25.70
N THR A 656 -27.53 -21.95 -24.99
CA THR A 656 -27.48 -20.53 -25.35
C THR A 656 -26.03 -20.08 -25.25
N PHE A 657 -25.50 -19.51 -26.34
CA PHE A 657 -24.12 -19.05 -26.43
C PHE A 657 -23.98 -18.05 -27.59
N SER A 658 -24.60 -16.87 -27.45
CA SER A 658 -24.61 -15.83 -28.48
C SER A 658 -24.46 -14.46 -27.87
N LEU A 659 -23.67 -13.61 -28.53
CA LEU A 659 -23.51 -12.22 -28.15
C LEU A 659 -24.65 -11.39 -28.73
N GLU A 660 -25.41 -10.72 -27.87
CA GLU A 660 -26.53 -9.84 -28.21
C GLU A 660 -26.08 -8.38 -28.07
N MET A 661 -26.03 -7.65 -29.18
CA MET A 661 -25.58 -6.26 -29.23
C MET A 661 -26.75 -5.30 -29.44
N ASP A 662 -26.74 -4.18 -28.72
CA ASP A 662 -27.62 -3.04 -28.96
C ASP A 662 -26.85 -1.92 -29.69
N ASP A 663 -27.16 -1.71 -30.96
CA ASP A 663 -26.51 -0.69 -31.80
C ASP A 663 -26.58 0.73 -31.23
N LYS A 664 -27.58 1.02 -30.38
CA LYS A 664 -27.75 2.34 -29.76
C LYS A 664 -26.58 2.70 -28.84
N LEU A 665 -25.92 1.72 -28.26
CA LEU A 665 -24.81 1.92 -27.31
C LEU A 665 -23.45 2.14 -27.98
N VAL A 666 -23.33 1.84 -29.28
CA VAL A 666 -22.07 2.02 -30.02
C VAL A 666 -21.67 3.49 -30.10
N LYS A 667 -22.62 4.38 -30.37
CA LYS A 667 -22.36 5.83 -30.50
C LYS A 667 -21.91 6.48 -29.19
N PRO A 668 -22.60 6.30 -28.04
CA PRO A 668 -22.13 6.79 -26.75
C PRO A 668 -20.75 6.26 -26.37
N LEU A 669 -20.49 4.97 -26.58
CA LEU A 669 -19.19 4.37 -26.27
C LEU A 669 -18.06 4.94 -27.13
N LEU A 670 -18.29 5.11 -28.44
CA LEU A 670 -17.32 5.73 -29.32
C LEU A 670 -17.02 7.18 -28.94
N LEU A 671 -18.05 7.95 -28.53
CA LEU A 671 -17.87 9.33 -28.08
C LEU A 671 -17.01 9.41 -26.81
N GLN A 672 -17.19 8.50 -25.87
CA GLN A 672 -16.35 8.43 -24.67
C GLN A 672 -14.88 8.11 -25.01
N LEU A 673 -14.65 7.11 -25.88
CA LEU A 673 -13.30 6.76 -26.34
C LEU A 673 -12.63 7.92 -27.10
N TYR A 674 -13.41 8.61 -27.93
CA TYR A 674 -12.97 9.76 -28.70
C TYR A 674 -12.56 10.93 -27.81
N ASN A 675 -13.42 11.32 -26.86
CA ASN A 675 -13.12 12.40 -25.91
C ASN A 675 -11.89 12.06 -25.05
N GLY A 676 -11.74 10.79 -24.65
CA GLY A 676 -10.55 10.31 -23.94
C GLY A 676 -9.27 10.45 -24.77
N LEU A 677 -9.34 10.14 -26.06
CA LEU A 677 -8.23 10.31 -26.99
C LEU A 677 -7.88 11.80 -27.21
N GLU A 678 -8.88 12.65 -27.44
CA GLU A 678 -8.68 14.09 -27.65
C GLU A 678 -8.04 14.75 -26.42
N ASN A 679 -8.51 14.42 -25.22
CA ASN A 679 -7.93 14.92 -23.98
C ASN A 679 -6.46 14.49 -23.81
N ALA A 680 -6.14 13.23 -24.13
CA ALA A 680 -4.76 12.74 -24.04
C ALA A 680 -3.81 13.46 -25.02
N ILE A 681 -4.27 13.73 -26.24
CA ILE A 681 -3.50 14.47 -27.25
C ILE A 681 -3.31 15.93 -26.82
N ASN A 682 -4.37 16.59 -26.34
CA ASN A 682 -4.28 17.99 -25.89
C ASN A 682 -3.25 18.16 -24.76
N ILE A 683 -3.17 17.22 -23.82
CA ILE A 683 -2.19 17.26 -22.72
C ILE A 683 -0.76 17.10 -23.25
N ILE A 684 -0.54 16.20 -24.23
CA ILE A 684 0.76 16.03 -24.88
C ILE A 684 1.18 17.28 -25.65
N GLU A 685 0.26 17.91 -26.39
CA GLU A 685 0.53 19.15 -27.10
C GLU A 685 0.86 20.31 -26.14
N GLN A 686 0.10 20.43 -25.05
CA GLN A 686 0.37 21.43 -24.01
C GLN A 686 1.74 21.25 -23.39
N HIS A 687 2.13 20.02 -23.06
CA HIS A 687 3.42 19.73 -22.44
C HIS A 687 4.59 19.84 -23.41
N ASP A 688 4.55 19.23 -24.59
CA ASP A 688 5.72 19.11 -25.48
C ASP A 688 5.96 20.35 -26.34
N LEU A 689 4.91 21.11 -26.63
CA LEU A 689 5.00 22.29 -27.47
C LEU A 689 4.84 23.58 -26.67
N LEU A 690 3.74 23.71 -25.92
CA LEU A 690 3.37 25.00 -25.32
C LEU A 690 4.20 25.33 -24.08
N ILE A 691 4.38 24.40 -23.14
CA ILE A 691 5.12 24.65 -21.89
C ILE A 691 6.58 25.10 -22.16
N PRO A 692 7.38 24.42 -23.00
CA PRO A 692 8.75 24.86 -23.31
C PRO A 692 8.79 26.26 -23.93
N VAL A 693 7.86 26.56 -24.84
CA VAL A 693 7.75 27.86 -25.51
C VAL A 693 7.35 28.96 -24.51
N LEU A 694 6.37 28.70 -23.65
CA LEU A 694 5.92 29.64 -22.62
C LEU A 694 7.02 29.91 -21.59
N ASN A 695 7.74 28.87 -21.16
CA ASN A 695 8.87 29.00 -20.26
C ASN A 695 10.01 29.83 -20.91
N GLU A 696 10.34 29.57 -22.18
CA GLU A 696 11.33 30.38 -22.91
C GLU A 696 10.92 31.86 -23.04
N LEU A 697 9.66 32.12 -23.40
CA LEU A 697 9.12 33.49 -23.53
C LEU A 697 9.09 34.22 -22.17
N SER A 698 8.71 33.53 -21.10
CA SER A 698 8.70 34.11 -19.75
C SER A 698 10.11 34.48 -19.28
N LEU A 699 11.13 33.70 -19.66
CA LEU A 699 12.55 33.98 -19.37
C LEU A 699 13.07 35.17 -20.18
N GLN A 700 12.63 35.33 -21.44
CA GLN A 700 13.00 36.45 -22.29
C GLN A 700 12.43 37.79 -21.79
N GLU A 701 11.25 37.79 -21.17
CA GLU A 701 10.58 39.00 -20.67
C GLU A 701 10.75 39.26 -19.16
N ASN A 702 11.82 38.73 -18.53
CA ASN A 702 12.11 38.90 -17.10
C ASN A 702 10.93 38.49 -16.16
N GLY A 703 10.16 37.48 -16.55
CA GLY A 703 9.02 36.98 -15.76
C GLY A 703 7.75 37.84 -15.85
N ASN A 704 7.66 38.78 -16.80
CA ASN A 704 6.40 39.47 -17.06
C ASN A 704 5.47 38.57 -17.87
N ILE A 705 4.34 38.15 -17.28
CA ILE A 705 3.39 37.16 -17.84
C ILE A 705 2.11 37.85 -18.34
N SER A 706 2.00 39.17 -18.19
CA SER A 706 0.76 39.95 -18.39
C SER A 706 0.32 40.10 -19.85
N PHE A 707 1.13 39.66 -20.81
CA PHE A 707 0.83 39.71 -22.24
C PHE A 707 0.21 38.42 -22.79
N PHE A 708 0.22 37.33 -22.01
CA PHE A 708 -0.38 36.07 -22.43
C PHE A 708 -1.89 36.11 -22.30
N ASP A 709 -2.59 35.46 -23.24
CA ASP A 709 -4.03 35.24 -23.15
C ASP A 709 -4.38 34.36 -21.93
N ALA A 710 -5.60 34.51 -21.43
CA ALA A 710 -6.09 33.80 -20.24
C ALA A 710 -5.92 32.27 -20.34
N ASP A 711 -6.07 31.69 -21.53
CA ASP A 711 -5.90 30.26 -21.77
C ASP A 711 -4.44 29.79 -21.60
N LEU A 712 -3.46 30.61 -22.00
CA LEU A 712 -2.03 30.32 -21.86
C LEU A 712 -1.56 30.52 -20.42
N LEU A 713 -2.10 31.53 -19.73
CA LEU A 713 -1.89 31.73 -18.30
C LEU A 713 -2.42 30.54 -17.49
N ASN A 714 -3.60 30.03 -17.84
CA ASN A 714 -4.18 28.86 -17.19
C ASN A 714 -3.34 27.58 -17.42
N ILE A 715 -2.66 27.45 -18.57
CA ILE A 715 -1.70 26.37 -18.82
C ILE A 715 -0.44 26.52 -17.96
N MET A 716 0.07 27.76 -17.77
CA MET A 716 1.21 28.01 -16.88
C MET A 716 0.87 27.79 -15.40
N ASP A 717 -0.33 28.19 -14.98
CA ASP A 717 -0.80 27.99 -13.61
C ASP A 717 -1.02 26.50 -13.29
N ASN A 718 -1.48 25.72 -14.28
CA ASN A 718 -1.68 24.27 -14.16
C ASN A 718 -0.47 23.43 -14.62
N HIS A 719 0.71 24.04 -14.80
CA HIS A 719 1.90 23.36 -15.33
C HIS A 719 2.24 22.05 -14.61
N LYS A 720 2.16 22.04 -13.27
CA LYS A 720 2.45 20.84 -12.45
C LYS A 720 1.45 19.71 -12.72
N GLU A 721 0.16 20.03 -12.78
CA GLU A 721 -0.87 19.03 -13.11
C GLU A 721 -0.71 18.51 -14.54
N ILE A 722 -0.28 19.36 -15.47
CA ILE A 722 -0.01 18.96 -16.86
C ILE A 722 1.23 18.07 -16.94
N GLU A 723 2.30 18.36 -16.20
CA GLU A 723 3.49 17.49 -16.09
C GLU A 723 3.16 16.12 -15.50
N ASP A 724 2.42 16.08 -14.39
CA ASP A 724 2.01 14.83 -13.75
C ASP A 724 1.11 14.00 -14.68
N ASN A 725 0.12 14.65 -15.31
CA ASN A 725 -0.73 14.00 -16.30
C ASN A 725 0.07 13.56 -17.54
N TYR A 726 1.05 14.33 -17.99
CA TYR A 726 1.87 13.99 -19.16
C TYR A 726 2.79 12.80 -18.89
N GLU A 727 3.47 12.72 -17.74
CA GLU A 727 4.28 11.56 -17.35
C GLU A 727 3.44 10.26 -17.36
N ASN A 728 2.17 10.38 -16.97
CA ASN A 728 1.16 9.32 -17.05
C ASN A 728 0.64 9.05 -18.48
N MET A 729 0.52 10.09 -19.31
CA MET A 729 -0.16 10.04 -20.63
C MET A 729 0.75 9.89 -21.84
N LYS A 730 2.07 10.06 -21.70
CA LYS A 730 3.12 10.20 -22.73
C LYS A 730 3.07 9.32 -24.00
N ASP A 731 2.32 8.21 -24.02
CA ASP A 731 2.14 7.34 -25.20
C ASP A 731 1.11 6.21 -24.96
N ILE A 732 0.99 5.77 -23.71
CA ILE A 732 0.25 4.54 -23.34
C ILE A 732 -1.25 4.74 -23.45
N GLN A 733 -1.77 5.86 -22.97
CA GLN A 733 -3.21 6.13 -23.00
C GLN A 733 -3.72 6.30 -24.43
N ILE A 734 -2.97 7.02 -25.29
CA ILE A 734 -3.28 7.11 -26.73
C ILE A 734 -3.38 5.72 -27.34
N LYS A 735 -2.37 4.87 -27.11
CA LYS A 735 -2.38 3.50 -27.64
C LYS A 735 -3.59 2.70 -27.16
N ARG A 736 -3.96 2.82 -25.88
CA ARG A 736 -5.16 2.17 -25.31
C ARG A 736 -6.45 2.64 -25.97
N PHE A 737 -6.63 3.95 -26.17
CA PHE A 737 -7.83 4.48 -26.80
C PHE A 737 -7.91 4.09 -28.29
N ILE A 738 -6.80 4.13 -29.03
CA ILE A 738 -6.74 3.65 -30.42
C ILE A 738 -7.07 2.15 -30.49
N GLU A 739 -6.48 1.33 -29.62
CA GLU A 739 -6.80 -0.11 -29.53
C GLU A 739 -8.26 -0.34 -29.11
N GLY A 740 -8.84 0.52 -28.26
CA GLY A 740 -10.25 0.50 -27.88
C GLY A 740 -11.19 0.78 -29.06
N ILE A 741 -10.92 1.84 -29.83
CA ILE A 741 -11.72 2.23 -31.01
C ILE A 741 -11.64 1.14 -32.09
N THR A 742 -10.44 0.64 -32.38
CA THR A 742 -10.24 -0.45 -33.36
C THR A 742 -10.92 -1.74 -32.90
N SER A 743 -10.85 -2.07 -31.61
CA SER A 743 -11.55 -3.23 -31.05
C SER A 743 -13.07 -3.08 -31.15
N LEU A 744 -13.62 -1.91 -30.82
CA LEU A 744 -15.05 -1.63 -30.96
C LEU A 744 -15.52 -1.82 -32.40
N TYR A 745 -14.76 -1.29 -33.36
CA TYR A 745 -15.06 -1.42 -34.78
C TYR A 745 -15.10 -2.89 -35.24
N VAL A 746 -14.07 -3.66 -34.88
CA VAL A 746 -13.98 -5.08 -35.22
C VAL A 746 -15.11 -5.87 -34.59
N VAL A 747 -15.43 -5.62 -33.31
CA VAL A 747 -16.50 -6.32 -32.58
C VAL A 747 -17.86 -6.00 -33.17
N GLN A 748 -18.16 -4.73 -33.44
CA GLN A 748 -19.42 -4.32 -34.06
C GLN A 748 -19.62 -5.02 -35.41
N LYS A 749 -18.61 -4.99 -36.30
CA LYS A 749 -18.72 -5.64 -37.62
C LYS A 749 -18.79 -7.17 -37.50
N LYS A 750 -18.10 -7.79 -36.53
CA LYS A 750 -18.27 -9.22 -36.21
C LYS A 750 -19.70 -9.56 -35.77
N CYS A 751 -20.33 -8.74 -34.92
CA CYS A 751 -21.72 -8.94 -34.49
C CYS A 751 -22.71 -8.84 -35.65
N HIS A 752 -22.40 -7.98 -36.64
CA HIS A 752 -23.14 -7.89 -37.91
C HIS A 752 -22.80 -9.02 -38.91
N GLY A 753 -21.94 -9.99 -38.56
CA GLY A 753 -21.57 -11.12 -39.41
C GLY A 753 -20.40 -10.87 -40.38
N ILE A 754 -19.67 -9.77 -40.24
CA ILE A 754 -18.52 -9.41 -41.09
C ILE A 754 -17.21 -9.71 -40.34
N SER A 755 -16.53 -10.80 -40.72
CA SER A 755 -15.33 -11.28 -40.01
C SER A 755 -14.06 -10.47 -40.27
N ASN A 756 -13.92 -9.86 -41.45
CA ASN A 756 -12.74 -9.07 -41.86
C ASN A 756 -13.18 -7.78 -42.57
N PRO A 757 -13.25 -6.64 -41.86
CA PRO A 757 -13.59 -5.37 -42.50
C PRO A 757 -12.42 -4.87 -43.37
N SER A 758 -12.65 -4.70 -44.68
CA SER A 758 -11.66 -4.19 -45.64
C SER A 758 -11.19 -2.76 -45.35
N THR A 759 -12.01 -2.02 -44.61
CA THR A 759 -11.79 -0.64 -44.13
C THR A 759 -10.96 -0.55 -42.84
N LEU A 760 -10.60 -1.68 -42.21
CA LEU A 760 -9.81 -1.69 -40.98
C LEU A 760 -8.46 -0.99 -41.14
N ASN A 761 -7.74 -1.29 -42.23
CA ASN A 761 -6.44 -0.68 -42.48
C ASN A 761 -6.55 0.83 -42.69
N LYS A 762 -7.62 1.30 -43.34
CA LYS A 762 -7.89 2.74 -43.51
C LYS A 762 -8.20 3.43 -42.18
N LEU A 763 -8.91 2.75 -41.28
CA LEU A 763 -9.16 3.27 -39.93
C LEU A 763 -7.85 3.33 -39.13
N ILE A 764 -7.00 2.31 -39.23
CA ILE A 764 -5.70 2.30 -38.55
C ILE A 764 -4.78 3.39 -39.12
N GLU A 765 -4.70 3.56 -40.44
CA GLU A 765 -3.94 4.63 -41.08
C GLU A 765 -4.42 6.01 -40.62
N LEU A 766 -5.74 6.23 -40.60
CA LEU A 766 -6.34 7.46 -40.08
C LEU A 766 -5.95 7.68 -38.60
N LEU A 767 -6.03 6.64 -37.76
CA LEU A 767 -5.63 6.69 -36.35
C LEU A 767 -4.11 6.87 -36.13
N GLU A 768 -3.27 6.37 -37.02
CA GLU A 768 -1.80 6.50 -36.97
C GLU A 768 -1.32 7.86 -37.49
N GLU A 769 -1.96 8.42 -38.52
CA GLU A 769 -1.71 9.79 -39.00
C GLU A 769 -1.91 10.80 -37.85
N PHE A 770 -2.89 10.57 -36.98
CA PHE A 770 -3.13 11.39 -35.77
C PHE A 770 -2.04 11.33 -34.72
N LYS A 771 -1.23 10.26 -34.68
CA LYS A 771 -0.07 10.19 -33.78
C LYS A 771 1.10 11.05 -34.27
N SER A 772 1.14 11.36 -35.57
CA SER A 772 2.31 11.95 -36.23
C SER A 772 2.26 13.47 -36.41
N PHE A 773 1.08 14.09 -36.28
CA PHE A 773 0.88 15.52 -36.53
C PHE A 773 0.56 16.29 -35.24
N ASN A 774 1.50 17.13 -34.81
CA ASN A 774 1.29 18.19 -33.81
C ASN A 774 0.19 19.16 -34.31
N GLY A 775 -1.06 19.01 -33.85
CA GLY A 775 -2.09 20.04 -33.99
C GLY A 775 -3.26 19.82 -34.96
N THR A 776 -3.48 18.64 -35.56
CA THR A 776 -4.74 18.39 -36.30
C THR A 776 -5.76 17.66 -35.43
N LYS A 777 -6.75 18.40 -34.91
CA LYS A 777 -7.94 17.83 -34.26
C LYS A 777 -8.67 16.92 -35.25
N ILE A 778 -8.91 15.68 -34.85
CA ILE A 778 -9.86 14.80 -35.55
C ILE A 778 -11.21 15.54 -35.57
N ASP A 779 -11.92 15.48 -36.69
CA ASP A 779 -13.31 15.89 -36.71
C ASP A 779 -14.17 14.63 -36.52
N TRP A 780 -15.09 14.64 -35.55
CA TRP A 780 -16.03 13.54 -35.29
C TRP A 780 -16.74 13.09 -36.58
N ASN A 781 -16.91 14.03 -37.52
CA ASN A 781 -17.47 13.84 -38.85
C ASN A 781 -16.67 12.89 -39.76
N GLN A 782 -15.39 12.63 -39.49
CA GLN A 782 -14.56 11.68 -40.24
C GLN A 782 -14.54 10.29 -39.62
N LEU A 783 -14.69 10.19 -38.29
CA LEU A 783 -14.63 8.92 -37.55
C LEU A 783 -15.97 8.17 -37.55
N TRP A 784 -17.08 8.88 -37.29
CA TRP A 784 -18.42 8.28 -37.21
C TRP A 784 -18.85 7.51 -38.47
N PRO A 785 -18.57 7.96 -39.71
CA PRO A 785 -18.96 7.23 -40.92
C PRO A 785 -18.39 5.81 -41.07
N PHE A 786 -17.35 5.45 -40.32
CA PHE A 786 -16.87 4.06 -40.30
C PHE A 786 -17.82 3.13 -39.53
N PHE A 787 -18.52 3.66 -38.51
CA PHE A 787 -19.38 2.92 -37.58
C PHE A 787 -20.84 2.87 -38.02
N GLU A 788 -21.26 3.74 -38.94
CA GLU A 788 -22.45 3.54 -39.78
C GLU A 788 -22.29 2.31 -40.69
#